data_AF-A0A1V9YPS7-F1
#
_entry.id   AF-A0A1V9YPS7-F1
#
_cell.length_a   1.000
_cell.length_b   1.000
_cell.length_c   1.000
_cell.angle_alpha   90.00
_cell.angle_beta   90.00
_cell.angle_gamma   90.00
#
_symmetry.space_group_name_H-M   'P 1'
#
loop_
_entity.id
_entity.type
_entity.pdbx_description
1 polymer ?
#
loop_
_entity_poly.entity_id
_entity_poly.type
_entity_poly.pdbx_seq_one_letter_code
_entity_poly.pdbx_strand_id
1 'polypeptide(L)'
;MSVTTEDLTRKLSGLHEEVASVKAQIFEAIRTFYSTSGGVGSSMSLDEAMQFAASWSRKVNMDTPLGDLPPSEIQTRMTHLEAILNDTVGQLQRANDDESTEGLLHQSLVMHERLSVQIQQSQGTLSLLQLLSDLDTALQSFDVALETTNITRAADDLGAIATGLAKIDTQHPKASMEYRIVEIMRVEHQARATALRSFLAEAVAAEWNVGSRVINVTPSALPVWVALERTRAKHAHLEQLAGALFQHIFSPLVDDPTLVPSVRQGILTLAPKTSGSVPEGITRIQVLCAHVTVIIKFLASALPGEALLSELMAIVWTTALEAAFTARLQATLPADAAQLRDFKTHLTPVMHSFEASLVGLRLSLPPSLAAFGQHLDVQFAEHKRATLLQEARHRMQHDYLSSVLVPSHPAVLLPTTHKKGAVSTLPPAADELDRTAPLRVSVCAQWLLAQATQLLSETTACDPSVAASMLFHTARDLFCLFRALMPTLYKEELRFDPRLVLLVHNDAMYFSRHMLTLCNKQQLPAPLNETATMVDLVPDMREMGEATLLAFAKDQAGQLEQSLRTASVAYHTLDDDGHYNQMETAVKSCLFKLERIVQAWKGGLTPADVYARVLGNMLEPVLRLQLAALLQPPRVVALPPKAVHQTHYLFSLWLACENHFPSPALVDKYVPSAKTFRSVTLLLEENNVATVVDQWNDGVLTALTRPQVTALIQCLAPDAKESVHALAP
;
A
#
# COMPACT_ATOMS: atom_id res chain seq x y z
N MET A 1 -23.85 87.36 -8.28
CA MET A 1 -22.65 87.58 -7.46
C MET A 1 -21.72 86.43 -7.78
N SER A 2 -20.57 86.70 -8.42
CA SER A 2 -19.58 85.66 -8.70
C SER A 2 -19.06 85.14 -7.37
N VAL A 3 -19.37 83.89 -7.05
CA VAL A 3 -18.80 83.22 -5.88
C VAL A 3 -17.30 83.15 -6.14
N THR A 4 -16.49 83.72 -5.26
CA THR A 4 -15.04 83.69 -5.41
C THR A 4 -14.53 82.28 -5.15
N THR A 5 -13.42 81.90 -5.79
CA THR A 5 -12.77 80.59 -5.58
C THR A 5 -12.49 80.34 -4.09
N GLU A 6 -12.13 81.38 -3.33
CA GLU A 6 -11.95 81.33 -1.86
C GLU A 6 -13.21 80.96 -1.06
N ASP A 7 -14.40 81.40 -1.50
CA ASP A 7 -15.65 81.06 -0.82
C ASP A 7 -16.04 79.59 -1.04
N LEU A 8 -15.78 79.05 -2.25
CA LEU A 8 -16.01 77.65 -2.57
C LEU A 8 -15.04 76.72 -1.83
N THR A 9 -13.77 77.12 -1.67
CA THR A 9 -12.79 76.34 -0.91
C THR A 9 -13.11 76.28 0.58
N ARG A 10 -13.58 77.39 1.17
CA ARG A 10 -14.07 77.42 2.57
C ARG A 10 -15.31 76.55 2.77
N LYS A 11 -16.23 76.54 1.79
CA LYS A 11 -17.41 75.67 1.82
C LYS A 11 -17.02 74.19 1.72
N LEU A 12 -16.04 73.86 0.88
CA LEU A 12 -15.54 72.50 0.72
C LEU A 12 -14.78 72.00 1.96
N SER A 13 -13.99 72.84 2.62
CA SER A 13 -13.33 72.49 3.88
C SER A 13 -14.35 72.25 5.00
N GLY A 14 -15.40 73.06 5.08
CA GLY A 14 -16.50 72.86 6.03
C GLY A 14 -17.28 71.55 5.78
N LEU A 15 -17.54 71.20 4.51
CA LEU A 15 -18.14 69.91 4.14
C LEU A 15 -17.24 68.73 4.51
N HIS A 16 -15.92 68.86 4.32
CA HIS A 16 -14.97 67.82 4.71
C HIS A 16 -14.94 67.58 6.23
N GLU A 17 -15.01 68.66 7.03
CA GLU A 17 -15.15 68.58 8.49
C GLU A 17 -16.48 67.94 8.92
N GLU A 18 -17.58 68.24 8.23
CA GLU A 18 -18.88 67.63 8.51
C GLU A 18 -18.88 66.12 8.17
N VAL A 19 -18.32 65.72 7.03
CA VAL A 19 -18.13 64.30 6.66
C VAL A 19 -17.23 63.58 7.67
N ALA A 20 -16.17 64.24 8.16
CA ALA A 20 -15.30 63.68 9.19
C ALA A 20 -16.02 63.53 10.54
N SER A 21 -16.91 64.47 10.89
CA SER A 21 -17.75 64.40 12.09
C SER A 21 -18.74 63.23 12.01
N VAL A 22 -19.46 63.09 10.89
CA VAL A 22 -20.39 61.97 10.65
C VAL A 22 -19.65 60.63 10.69
N LYS A 23 -18.46 60.55 10.07
CA LYS A 23 -17.60 59.36 10.15
C LYS A 23 -17.24 59.01 11.59
N ALA A 24 -16.82 59.98 12.40
CA ALA A 24 -16.44 59.76 13.79
C ALA A 24 -17.62 59.25 14.63
N GLN A 25 -18.81 59.83 14.45
CA GLN A 25 -20.03 59.41 15.16
C GLN A 25 -20.43 57.98 14.79
N ILE A 26 -20.42 57.62 13.50
CA ILE A 26 -20.74 56.26 13.04
C ILE A 26 -19.71 55.23 13.51
N PHE A 27 -18.41 55.57 13.44
CA PHE A 27 -17.34 54.67 13.87
C PHE A 27 -17.40 54.41 15.38
N GLU A 28 -17.70 55.43 16.17
CA GLU A 28 -17.88 55.28 17.61
C GLU A 28 -19.13 54.46 17.93
N ALA A 29 -20.26 54.70 17.25
CA ALA A 29 -21.49 53.94 17.42
C ALA A 29 -21.32 52.44 17.13
N ILE A 30 -20.78 52.09 15.96
CA ILE A 30 -20.54 50.68 15.61
C ILE A 30 -19.54 50.04 16.60
N ARG A 31 -18.52 50.79 17.06
CA ARG A 31 -17.56 50.29 18.06
C ARG A 31 -18.24 50.03 19.41
N THR A 32 -19.11 50.92 19.87
CA THR A 32 -19.85 50.72 21.13
C THR A 32 -20.84 49.56 21.06
N PHE A 33 -21.45 49.32 19.90
CA PHE A 33 -22.48 48.30 19.73
C PHE A 33 -21.89 46.89 19.55
N TYR A 34 -20.79 46.75 18.80
CA TYR A 34 -20.26 45.44 18.41
C TYR A 34 -18.92 45.07 19.06
N SER A 35 -18.25 45.95 19.82
CA SER A 35 -17.03 45.55 20.52
C SER A 35 -17.32 44.81 21.83
N THR A 36 -16.84 43.57 21.94
CA THR A 36 -16.93 42.72 23.14
C THR A 36 -16.07 43.21 24.31
N SER A 37 -15.24 44.24 24.10
CA SER A 37 -14.46 44.91 25.13
C SER A 37 -15.30 46.03 25.75
N GLY A 38 -16.24 45.66 26.62
CA GLY A 38 -17.04 46.64 27.36
C GLY A 38 -16.17 47.75 27.97
N GLY A 39 -16.50 48.99 27.63
CA GLY A 39 -16.41 50.12 28.56
C GLY A 39 -15.06 50.76 28.86
N VAL A 40 -13.95 50.44 28.20
CA VAL A 40 -12.69 51.18 28.43
C VAL A 40 -12.41 52.15 27.27
N GLY A 41 -13.04 53.33 27.37
CA GLY A 41 -12.69 54.51 26.58
C GLY A 41 -13.74 55.06 25.60
N SER A 42 -15.01 54.61 25.64
CA SER A 42 -16.09 55.22 24.84
C SER A 42 -16.53 56.56 25.44
N SER A 43 -16.67 57.59 24.60
CA SER A 43 -17.28 58.87 24.99
C SER A 43 -18.82 58.88 24.91
N MET A 44 -19.42 57.80 24.38
CA MET A 44 -20.87 57.67 24.16
C MET A 44 -21.45 56.52 25.02
N SER A 45 -22.59 56.76 25.66
CA SER A 45 -23.29 55.73 26.45
C SER A 45 -24.04 54.72 25.57
N LEU A 46 -24.38 53.55 26.10
CA LEU A 46 -25.10 52.50 25.37
C LEU A 46 -26.49 52.97 24.87
N ASP A 47 -27.21 53.74 25.69
CA ASP A 47 -28.52 54.30 25.32
C ASP A 47 -28.42 55.36 24.21
N GLU A 48 -27.37 56.19 24.24
CA GLU A 48 -27.09 57.15 23.17
C GLU A 48 -26.66 56.44 21.88
N ALA A 49 -25.87 55.37 21.98
CA ALA A 49 -25.48 54.53 20.85
C ALA A 49 -26.71 53.86 20.20
N MET A 50 -27.67 53.38 20.99
CA MET A 50 -28.91 52.77 20.49
C MET A 50 -29.84 53.77 19.79
N GLN A 51 -29.99 54.98 20.35
CA GLN A 51 -30.77 56.05 19.71
C GLN A 51 -30.12 56.51 18.40
N PHE A 52 -28.79 56.60 18.38
CA PHE A 52 -28.03 56.95 17.19
C PHE A 52 -28.09 55.84 16.12
N ALA A 53 -27.97 54.57 16.52
CA ALA A 53 -28.09 53.42 15.62
C ALA A 53 -29.43 53.44 14.85
N ALA A 54 -30.54 53.72 15.56
CA ALA A 54 -31.88 53.83 14.96
C ALA A 54 -32.04 55.00 13.97
N SER A 55 -31.16 56.01 14.03
CA SER A 55 -31.15 57.16 13.12
C SER A 55 -30.29 56.93 11.86
N TRP A 56 -29.41 55.93 11.88
CA TRP A 56 -28.45 55.67 10.80
C TRP A 56 -28.66 54.36 10.03
N SER A 57 -29.22 53.33 10.65
CA SER A 57 -29.62 52.09 9.97
C SER A 57 -31.06 52.19 9.44
N ARG A 58 -31.40 51.40 8.41
CA ARG A 58 -32.79 51.35 7.93
C ARG A 58 -33.63 50.54 8.91
N LYS A 59 -34.88 50.95 9.11
CA LYS A 59 -35.84 50.17 9.91
C LYS A 59 -36.11 48.85 9.20
N VAL A 60 -35.70 47.74 9.82
CA VAL A 60 -35.91 46.39 9.30
C VAL A 60 -37.40 46.09 9.22
N ASN A 61 -37.87 45.68 8.03
CA ASN A 61 -39.19 45.11 7.82
C ASN A 61 -39.04 43.74 7.13
N MET A 62 -39.62 42.69 7.72
CA MET A 62 -39.46 41.32 7.23
C MET A 62 -40.16 41.05 5.90
N ASP A 63 -41.17 41.86 5.54
CA ASP A 63 -41.92 41.73 4.29
C ASP A 63 -41.24 42.45 3.11
N THR A 64 -40.14 43.14 3.33
CA THR A 64 -39.46 43.97 2.32
C THR A 64 -37.99 43.52 2.15
N PRO A 65 -37.49 43.34 0.92
CA PRO A 65 -36.08 43.04 0.69
C PRO A 65 -35.20 44.22 1.13
N LEU A 66 -33.97 43.93 1.58
CA LEU A 66 -33.07 44.96 2.13
C LEU A 66 -32.85 46.16 1.21
N GLY A 67 -32.82 45.94 -0.10
CA GLY A 67 -32.63 46.99 -1.11
C GLY A 67 -33.77 48.03 -1.13
N ASP A 68 -34.99 47.62 -0.78
CA ASP A 68 -36.21 48.42 -0.92
C ASP A 68 -36.67 49.07 0.40
N LEU A 69 -35.89 48.88 1.48
CA LEU A 69 -36.15 49.53 2.76
C LEU A 69 -35.97 51.06 2.65
N PRO A 70 -36.83 51.86 3.32
CA PRO A 70 -36.72 53.31 3.29
C PRO A 70 -35.39 53.77 3.91
N PRO A 71 -34.73 54.81 3.35
CA PRO A 71 -33.46 55.31 3.85
C PRO A 71 -33.60 55.89 5.26
N SER A 72 -32.56 55.74 6.06
CA SER A 72 -32.49 56.33 7.41
C SER A 72 -32.30 57.85 7.37
N GLU A 73 -32.46 58.51 8.51
CA GLU A 73 -32.26 59.96 8.64
C GLU A 73 -30.82 60.34 8.27
N ILE A 74 -29.83 59.58 8.73
CA ILE A 74 -28.42 59.82 8.42
C ILE A 74 -28.06 59.39 6.99
N GLN A 75 -28.67 58.35 6.41
CA GLN A 75 -28.49 58.03 4.98
C GLN A 75 -29.04 59.16 4.08
N THR A 76 -30.18 59.73 4.45
CA THR A 76 -30.76 60.90 3.76
C THR A 76 -29.83 62.12 3.89
N ARG A 77 -29.22 62.30 5.06
CA ARG A 77 -28.20 63.34 5.28
C ARG A 77 -26.91 63.08 4.50
N MET A 78 -26.43 61.85 4.41
CA MET A 78 -25.24 61.47 3.65
C MET A 78 -25.45 61.66 2.15
N THR A 79 -26.57 61.21 1.60
CA THR A 79 -26.94 61.44 0.19
C THR A 79 -27.12 62.93 -0.12
N HIS A 80 -27.62 63.72 0.83
CA HIS A 80 -27.66 65.18 0.72
C HIS A 80 -26.25 65.81 0.72
N LEU A 81 -25.35 65.35 1.59
CA LEU A 81 -23.95 65.78 1.62
C LEU A 81 -23.19 65.38 0.35
N GLU A 82 -23.44 64.18 -0.19
CA GLU A 82 -22.92 63.74 -1.49
C GLU A 82 -23.41 64.63 -2.62
N ALA A 83 -24.70 64.99 -2.64
CA ALA A 83 -25.27 65.88 -3.66
C ALA A 83 -24.66 67.29 -3.59
N ILE A 84 -24.50 67.85 -2.38
CA ILE A 84 -23.86 69.15 -2.17
C ILE A 84 -22.36 69.10 -2.54
N LEU A 85 -21.67 68.01 -2.19
CA LEU A 85 -20.26 67.82 -2.54
C LEU A 85 -20.09 67.74 -4.07
N ASN A 86 -20.93 66.99 -4.76
CA ASN A 86 -20.88 66.88 -6.23
C ASN A 86 -21.23 68.20 -6.92
N ASP A 87 -22.18 68.98 -6.39
CA ASP A 87 -22.51 70.32 -6.90
C ASP A 87 -21.38 71.32 -6.69
N THR A 88 -20.77 71.34 -5.50
CA THR A 88 -19.62 72.22 -5.19
C THR A 88 -18.37 71.85 -6.00
N VAL A 89 -18.11 70.56 -6.22
CA VAL A 89 -17.06 70.06 -7.12
C VAL A 89 -17.32 70.49 -8.58
N GLY A 90 -18.57 70.37 -9.05
CA GLY A 90 -18.95 70.81 -10.39
C GLY A 90 -18.88 72.33 -10.60
N GLN A 91 -19.05 73.12 -9.53
CA GLN A 91 -18.87 74.58 -9.56
C GLN A 91 -17.39 74.97 -9.54
N LEU A 92 -16.56 74.28 -8.74
CA LEU A 92 -15.11 74.46 -8.70
C LEU A 92 -14.42 74.10 -10.02
N GLN A 93 -14.86 73.03 -10.69
CA GLN A 93 -14.34 72.63 -12.01
C GLN A 93 -14.61 73.68 -13.08
N ARG A 94 -15.78 74.34 -13.05
CA ARG A 94 -16.16 75.40 -14.01
C ARG A 94 -15.46 76.74 -13.75
N ALA A 95 -15.19 77.08 -12.49
CA ALA A 95 -14.51 78.32 -12.13
C ALA A 95 -13.02 78.32 -12.52
N ASN A 96 -12.43 77.15 -12.76
CA ASN A 96 -11.01 76.96 -13.07
C ASN A 96 -10.69 77.18 -14.57
N ASP A 97 -11.68 77.08 -15.45
CA ASP A 97 -11.50 77.28 -16.90
C ASP A 97 -11.28 78.77 -17.28
N ASP A 98 -11.56 79.71 -16.37
CA ASP A 98 -11.57 81.17 -16.63
C ASP A 98 -10.33 81.94 -16.10
N GLU A 99 -9.44 81.36 -15.27
CA GLU A 99 -8.30 82.09 -14.67
C GLU A 99 -6.93 81.76 -15.32
N SER A 100 -6.53 82.55 -16.32
CA SER A 100 -5.19 82.52 -16.93
C SER A 100 -4.27 83.64 -16.41
N THR A 101 -3.53 83.44 -15.31
CA THR A 101 -2.35 84.28 -14.98
C THR A 101 -1.22 83.49 -14.30
N GLU A 102 -0.01 83.56 -14.86
CA GLU A 102 1.12 82.66 -14.59
C GLU A 102 1.87 82.85 -13.25
N GLY A 103 1.55 83.88 -12.44
CA GLY A 103 2.29 84.18 -11.19
C GLY A 103 1.71 83.57 -9.90
N LEU A 104 0.40 83.27 -9.89
CA LEU A 104 -0.32 82.63 -8.77
C LEU A 104 -0.43 81.11 -8.93
N LEU A 105 0.06 80.58 -10.06
CA LEU A 105 -0.06 79.18 -10.47
C LEU A 105 0.48 78.20 -9.42
N HIS A 106 1.62 78.46 -8.79
CA HIS A 106 2.21 77.47 -7.88
C HIS A 106 1.42 77.32 -6.56
N GLN A 107 0.88 78.43 -6.04
CA GLN A 107 0.06 78.43 -4.81
C GLN A 107 -1.34 77.89 -5.10
N SER A 108 -1.91 78.23 -6.27
CA SER A 108 -3.17 77.69 -6.77
C SER A 108 -3.09 76.19 -7.09
N LEU A 109 -1.99 75.71 -7.69
CA LEU A 109 -1.74 74.28 -7.97
C LEU A 109 -1.63 73.45 -6.68
N VAL A 110 -0.88 73.93 -5.69
CA VAL A 110 -0.76 73.25 -4.38
C VAL A 110 -2.11 73.25 -3.64
N MET A 111 -2.86 74.35 -3.70
CA MET A 111 -4.23 74.38 -3.15
C MET A 111 -5.15 73.43 -3.90
N HIS A 112 -5.06 73.35 -5.22
CA HIS A 112 -5.88 72.46 -6.05
C HIS A 112 -5.56 70.98 -5.80
N GLU A 113 -4.28 70.60 -5.72
CA GLU A 113 -3.88 69.24 -5.32
C GLU A 113 -4.43 68.89 -3.94
N ARG A 114 -4.35 69.82 -2.97
CA ARG A 114 -4.89 69.63 -1.63
C ARG A 114 -6.42 69.46 -1.64
N LEU A 115 -7.15 70.29 -2.38
CA LEU A 115 -8.60 70.24 -2.46
C LEU A 115 -9.08 68.99 -3.20
N SER A 116 -8.41 68.60 -4.29
CA SER A 116 -8.68 67.35 -5.02
C SER A 116 -8.50 66.14 -4.11
N VAL A 117 -7.45 66.13 -3.28
CA VAL A 117 -7.25 65.09 -2.27
C VAL A 117 -8.37 65.10 -1.22
N GLN A 118 -8.80 66.27 -0.74
CA GLN A 118 -9.91 66.39 0.23
C GLN A 118 -11.25 65.92 -0.36
N ILE A 119 -11.56 66.28 -1.61
CA ILE A 119 -12.77 65.82 -2.32
C ILE A 119 -12.75 64.30 -2.46
N GLN A 120 -11.65 63.74 -2.95
CA GLN A 120 -11.52 62.29 -3.15
C GLN A 120 -11.62 61.54 -1.81
N GLN A 121 -11.06 62.10 -0.73
CA GLN A 121 -11.18 61.55 0.62
C GLN A 121 -12.62 61.63 1.15
N SER A 122 -13.33 62.75 0.94
CA SER A 122 -14.73 62.91 1.36
C SER A 122 -15.67 61.98 0.59
N GLN A 123 -15.53 61.89 -0.73
CA GLN A 123 -16.31 60.95 -1.56
C GLN A 123 -16.06 59.50 -1.16
N GLY A 124 -14.78 59.11 -0.98
CA GLY A 124 -14.42 57.77 -0.53
C GLY A 124 -14.87 57.46 0.90
N THR A 125 -14.98 58.48 1.76
CA THR A 125 -15.50 58.31 3.13
C THR A 125 -17.02 58.13 3.11
N LEU A 126 -17.75 58.90 2.31
CA LEU A 126 -19.21 58.79 2.18
C LEU A 126 -19.64 57.43 1.61
N SER A 127 -18.96 56.94 0.57
CA SER A 127 -19.23 55.61 0.01
C SER A 127 -18.92 54.48 1.00
N LEU A 128 -17.84 54.59 1.77
CA LEU A 128 -17.51 53.64 2.83
C LEU A 128 -18.58 53.62 3.93
N LEU A 129 -19.04 54.79 4.37
CA LEU A 129 -20.09 54.90 5.38
C LEU A 129 -21.42 54.32 4.88
N GLN A 130 -21.74 54.48 3.59
CA GLN A 130 -22.95 53.89 3.01
C GLN A 130 -22.89 52.35 3.04
N LEU A 131 -21.75 51.77 2.67
CA LEU A 131 -21.53 50.32 2.76
C LEU A 131 -21.61 49.81 4.21
N LEU A 132 -21.03 50.54 5.16
CA LEU A 132 -21.13 50.19 6.59
C LEU A 132 -22.58 50.25 7.10
N SER A 133 -23.40 51.17 6.57
CA SER A 133 -24.81 51.33 6.93
C SER A 133 -25.67 50.17 6.43
N ASP A 134 -25.42 49.76 5.19
CA ASP A 134 -26.09 48.62 4.59
C ASP A 134 -25.68 47.31 5.31
N LEU A 135 -24.41 47.19 5.75
CA LEU A 135 -23.94 46.08 6.58
C LEU A 135 -24.62 46.02 7.95
N ASP A 136 -24.69 47.15 8.66
CA ASP A 136 -25.34 47.25 9.97
C ASP A 136 -26.84 46.91 9.88
N THR A 137 -27.51 47.40 8.84
CA THR A 137 -28.92 47.05 8.54
C THR A 137 -29.10 45.54 8.29
N ALA A 138 -28.16 44.91 7.59
CA ALA A 138 -28.19 43.47 7.34
C ALA A 138 -27.91 42.63 8.59
N LEU A 139 -27.03 43.09 9.48
CA LEU A 139 -26.79 42.45 10.78
C LEU A 139 -28.05 42.50 11.67
N GLN A 140 -28.72 43.65 11.72
CA GLN A 140 -29.98 43.81 12.46
C GLN A 140 -31.11 42.96 11.86
N SER A 141 -31.21 42.91 10.53
CA SER A 141 -32.18 42.05 9.82
C SER A 141 -31.96 40.57 10.14
N PHE A 142 -30.70 40.13 10.18
CA PHE A 142 -30.36 38.76 10.53
C PHE A 142 -30.83 38.40 11.95
N ASP A 143 -30.57 39.26 12.94
CA ASP A 143 -30.90 38.99 14.34
C ASP A 143 -32.42 38.82 14.52
N VAL A 144 -33.21 39.71 13.90
CA VAL A 144 -34.69 39.62 13.92
C VAL A 144 -35.20 38.40 13.13
N ALA A 145 -34.55 38.05 12.02
CA ALA A 145 -34.92 36.88 11.22
C ALA A 145 -34.69 35.56 11.97
N LEU A 146 -33.63 35.48 12.78
CA LEU A 146 -33.34 34.33 13.61
C LEU A 146 -34.33 34.21 14.79
N GLU A 147 -34.65 35.33 15.46
CA GLU A 147 -35.65 35.39 16.54
C GLU A 147 -37.05 34.97 16.06
N THR A 148 -37.42 35.34 14.83
CA THR A 148 -38.71 35.00 14.22
C THR A 148 -38.69 33.65 13.49
N THR A 149 -37.61 32.88 13.57
CA THR A 149 -37.42 31.57 12.91
C THR A 149 -37.53 31.60 11.37
N ASN A 150 -37.31 32.76 10.75
CA ASN A 150 -37.27 32.91 9.29
C ASN A 150 -35.85 32.62 8.76
N ILE A 151 -35.50 31.34 8.74
CA ILE A 151 -34.14 30.84 8.48
C ILE A 151 -33.66 31.14 7.05
N THR A 152 -34.58 31.17 6.07
CA THR A 152 -34.25 31.49 4.67
C THR A 152 -33.84 32.94 4.51
N ARG A 153 -34.50 33.86 5.23
CA ARG A 153 -34.12 35.28 5.28
C ARG A 153 -32.79 35.47 6.00
N ALA A 154 -32.57 34.81 7.13
CA ALA A 154 -31.29 34.86 7.84
C ALA A 154 -30.12 34.38 6.95
N ALA A 155 -30.33 33.36 6.11
CA ALA A 155 -29.33 32.91 5.15
C ALA A 155 -29.05 33.93 4.02
N ASP A 156 -30.09 34.60 3.51
CA ASP A 156 -29.94 35.66 2.49
C ASP A 156 -29.20 36.87 3.06
N ASP A 157 -29.51 37.26 4.30
CA ASP A 157 -28.89 38.39 5.00
C ASP A 157 -27.39 38.16 5.23
N LEU A 158 -26.98 36.93 5.60
CA LEU A 158 -25.55 36.56 5.66
C LEU A 158 -24.85 36.67 4.29
N GLY A 159 -25.52 36.26 3.21
CA GLY A 159 -25.00 36.42 1.85
C GLY A 159 -24.82 37.89 1.46
N ALA A 160 -25.76 38.75 1.87
CA ALA A 160 -25.68 40.20 1.66
C ALA A 160 -24.52 40.83 2.45
N ILE A 161 -24.32 40.43 3.71
CA ILE A 161 -23.20 40.89 4.56
C ILE A 161 -21.85 40.50 3.93
N ALA A 162 -21.70 39.25 3.50
CA ALA A 162 -20.47 38.79 2.85
C ALA A 162 -20.17 39.56 1.55
N THR A 163 -21.21 39.84 0.75
CA THR A 163 -21.08 40.65 -0.48
C THR A 163 -20.71 42.09 -0.16
N GLY A 164 -21.28 42.67 0.89
CA GLY A 164 -20.94 44.02 1.36
C GLY A 164 -19.49 44.14 1.83
N LEU A 165 -19.00 43.16 2.59
CA LEU A 165 -17.59 43.10 3.02
C LEU A 165 -16.63 42.98 1.82
N ALA A 166 -16.97 42.17 0.81
CA ALA A 166 -16.19 42.07 -0.43
C ALA A 166 -16.17 43.39 -1.24
N LYS A 167 -17.28 44.15 -1.23
CA LYS A 167 -17.32 45.49 -1.84
C LYS A 167 -16.39 46.47 -1.10
N ILE A 168 -16.31 46.41 0.23
CA ILE A 168 -15.37 47.22 1.02
C ILE A 168 -13.92 46.86 0.67
N ASP A 169 -13.59 45.57 0.53
CA ASP A 169 -12.24 45.13 0.19
C ASP A 169 -11.78 45.62 -1.20
N THR A 170 -12.71 45.65 -2.17
CA THR A 170 -12.42 46.05 -3.55
C THR A 170 -12.45 47.56 -3.76
N GLN A 171 -13.42 48.27 -3.15
CA GLN A 171 -13.61 49.72 -3.34
C GLN A 171 -12.78 50.56 -2.36
N HIS A 172 -12.44 50.01 -1.18
CA HIS A 172 -11.75 50.72 -0.10
C HIS A 172 -10.64 49.87 0.58
N PRO A 173 -9.58 49.48 -0.15
CA PRO A 173 -8.55 48.56 0.36
C PRO A 173 -7.79 49.11 1.58
N LYS A 174 -7.54 50.43 1.63
CA LYS A 174 -6.89 51.07 2.78
C LYS A 174 -7.76 51.00 4.04
N ALA A 175 -9.06 51.29 3.91
CA ALA A 175 -10.01 51.21 5.02
C ALA A 175 -10.18 49.77 5.53
N SER A 176 -10.19 48.80 4.63
CA SER A 176 -10.26 47.36 4.92
C SER A 176 -9.09 46.85 5.77
N MET A 177 -7.89 47.43 5.60
CA MET A 177 -6.68 47.09 6.35
C MET A 177 -6.46 47.92 7.62
N GLU A 178 -6.83 49.20 7.59
CA GLU A 178 -6.47 50.15 8.66
C GLU A 178 -7.58 50.35 9.70
N TYR A 179 -8.85 50.16 9.34
CA TYR A 179 -9.96 50.43 10.27
C TYR A 179 -10.40 49.17 11.01
N ARG A 180 -10.18 49.19 12.33
CA ARG A 180 -10.69 48.19 13.28
C ARG A 180 -12.20 47.96 13.18
N ILE A 181 -12.95 48.92 12.65
CA ILE A 181 -14.40 48.80 12.46
C ILE A 181 -14.78 47.74 11.42
N VAL A 182 -13.98 47.60 10.36
CA VAL A 182 -14.18 46.58 9.32
C VAL A 182 -13.83 45.20 9.89
N GLU A 183 -12.81 45.13 10.74
CA GLU A 183 -12.47 43.91 11.48
C GLU A 183 -13.61 43.49 12.43
N ILE A 184 -14.21 44.44 13.17
CA ILE A 184 -15.38 44.19 14.02
C ILE A 184 -16.54 43.62 13.17
N MET A 185 -16.86 44.24 12.02
CA MET A 185 -17.91 43.72 11.13
C MET A 185 -17.64 42.30 10.60
N ARG A 186 -16.37 41.95 10.35
CA ARG A 186 -15.98 40.58 9.96
C ARG A 186 -16.18 39.58 11.10
N VAL A 187 -15.81 39.96 12.33
CA VAL A 187 -16.01 39.14 13.53
C VAL A 187 -17.51 38.90 13.77
N GLU A 188 -18.32 39.95 13.63
CA GLU A 188 -19.78 39.88 13.81
C GLU A 188 -20.48 39.04 12.72
N HIS A 189 -20.01 39.14 11.46
CA HIS A 189 -20.42 38.24 10.39
C HIS A 189 -20.08 36.77 10.73
N GLN A 190 -18.86 36.51 11.20
CA GLN A 190 -18.43 35.15 11.55
C GLN A 190 -19.21 34.59 12.75
N ALA A 191 -19.51 35.42 13.74
CA ALA A 191 -20.33 35.04 14.90
C ALA A 191 -21.75 34.62 14.47
N ARG A 192 -22.41 35.44 13.63
CA ARG A 192 -23.76 35.14 13.11
C ARG A 192 -23.79 33.96 12.15
N ALA A 193 -22.76 33.81 11.31
CA ALA A 193 -22.60 32.62 10.47
C ALA A 193 -22.46 31.34 11.33
N THR A 194 -21.74 31.43 12.46
CA THR A 194 -21.59 30.33 13.41
C THR A 194 -22.91 30.03 14.13
N ALA A 195 -23.65 31.06 14.55
CA ALA A 195 -24.95 30.93 15.21
C ALA A 195 -26.01 30.30 14.29
N LEU A 196 -26.09 30.73 13.03
CA LEU A 196 -26.99 30.09 12.06
C LEU A 196 -26.57 28.65 11.80
N ARG A 197 -25.27 28.37 11.71
CA ARG A 197 -24.77 27.01 11.51
C ARG A 197 -25.12 26.09 12.69
N SER A 198 -24.98 26.54 13.92
CA SER A 198 -25.37 25.74 15.10
C SER A 198 -26.88 25.51 15.14
N PHE A 199 -27.68 26.54 14.85
CA PHE A 199 -29.13 26.42 14.78
C PHE A 199 -29.56 25.42 13.70
N LEU A 200 -28.98 25.51 12.50
CA LEU A 200 -29.24 24.56 11.41
C LEU A 200 -28.81 23.14 11.76
N ALA A 201 -27.66 22.96 12.42
CA ALA A 201 -27.20 21.66 12.87
C ALA A 201 -28.15 21.04 13.90
N GLU A 202 -28.63 21.82 14.86
CA GLU A 202 -29.63 21.40 15.85
C GLU A 202 -30.97 21.05 15.18
N ALA A 203 -31.42 21.86 14.21
CA ALA A 203 -32.63 21.59 13.45
C ALA A 203 -32.54 20.29 12.64
N VAL A 204 -31.41 20.03 11.98
CA VAL A 204 -31.17 18.76 11.27
C VAL A 204 -31.10 17.59 12.24
N ALA A 205 -30.44 17.73 13.39
CA ALA A 205 -30.36 16.68 14.41
C ALA A 205 -31.72 16.38 15.07
N ALA A 206 -32.57 17.40 15.20
CA ALA A 206 -33.95 17.26 15.66
C ALA A 206 -34.83 16.58 14.60
N GLU A 207 -34.64 16.86 13.31
CA GLU A 207 -35.34 16.19 12.22
C GLU A 207 -34.87 14.74 12.02
N TRP A 208 -33.57 14.48 12.16
CA TRP A 208 -32.91 13.22 11.84
C TRP A 208 -32.19 12.65 13.06
N ASN A 209 -32.86 11.78 13.79
CA ASN A 209 -32.23 11.03 14.88
C ASN A 209 -31.83 9.63 14.37
N VAL A 210 -30.55 9.48 14.03
CA VAL A 210 -29.96 8.21 13.61
C VAL A 210 -29.22 7.58 14.80
N GLY A 211 -29.88 6.64 15.46
CA GLY A 211 -29.32 5.86 16.55
C GLY A 211 -28.93 4.45 16.11
N SER A 212 -28.31 3.69 17.01
CA SER A 212 -27.95 2.29 16.75
C SER A 212 -29.18 1.49 16.29
N ARG A 213 -29.18 1.04 15.02
CA ARG A 213 -30.25 0.25 14.40
C ARG A 213 -31.60 0.95 14.27
N VAL A 214 -31.70 2.26 14.49
CA VAL A 214 -32.96 3.03 14.41
C VAL A 214 -32.75 4.37 13.71
N ILE A 215 -33.64 4.71 12.79
CA ILE A 215 -33.78 6.05 12.22
C ILE A 215 -35.14 6.58 12.61
N ASN A 216 -35.20 7.72 13.29
CA ASN A 216 -36.43 8.44 13.54
C ASN A 216 -36.40 9.77 12.77
N VAL A 217 -37.37 9.96 11.88
CA VAL A 217 -37.53 11.20 11.13
C VAL A 217 -38.77 11.93 11.62
N THR A 218 -38.56 13.10 12.22
CA THR A 218 -39.65 14.01 12.60
C THR A 218 -39.69 15.18 11.63
N PRO A 219 -40.70 15.24 10.73
CA PRO A 219 -40.76 16.28 9.70
C PRO A 219 -40.96 17.65 10.35
N SER A 220 -40.04 18.57 10.07
CA SER A 220 -40.16 19.98 10.44
C SER A 220 -40.98 20.75 9.41
N ALA A 221 -41.68 21.79 9.84
CA ALA A 221 -42.30 22.77 8.94
C ALA A 221 -41.28 23.78 8.39
N LEU A 222 -40.04 23.78 8.90
CA LEU A 222 -39.01 24.74 8.56
C LEU A 222 -38.25 24.32 7.27
N PRO A 223 -37.94 25.25 6.36
CA PRO A 223 -37.20 24.96 5.12
C PRO A 223 -35.68 24.84 5.38
N VAL A 224 -35.27 23.93 6.27
CA VAL A 224 -33.88 23.77 6.75
C VAL A 224 -32.89 23.49 5.60
N TRP A 225 -33.26 22.63 4.65
CA TRP A 225 -32.41 22.27 3.51
C TRP A 225 -32.18 23.43 2.54
N VAL A 226 -33.18 24.29 2.34
CA VAL A 226 -33.05 25.49 1.49
C VAL A 226 -32.10 26.51 2.13
N ALA A 227 -32.16 26.67 3.45
CA ALA A 227 -31.22 27.52 4.18
C ALA A 227 -29.78 26.96 4.16
N LEU A 228 -29.62 25.64 4.21
CA LEU A 228 -28.33 24.98 4.06
C LEU A 228 -27.71 25.14 2.66
N GLU A 229 -28.53 25.18 1.61
CA GLU A 229 -28.06 25.47 0.24
C GLU A 229 -27.53 26.90 0.12
N ARG A 230 -28.28 27.88 0.64
CA ARG A 230 -27.91 29.30 0.61
C ARG A 230 -26.64 29.60 1.39
N THR A 231 -26.43 28.91 2.51
CA THR A 231 -25.23 29.04 3.36
C THR A 231 -24.04 28.19 2.88
N ARG A 232 -24.16 27.45 1.77
CA ARG A 232 -23.16 26.50 1.26
C ARG A 232 -22.74 25.44 2.28
N ALA A 233 -23.56 25.18 3.29
CA ALA A 233 -23.29 24.22 4.37
C ALA A 233 -23.98 22.86 4.16
N LYS A 234 -24.79 22.73 3.10
CA LYS A 234 -25.50 21.49 2.72
C LYS A 234 -24.61 20.26 2.65
N HIS A 235 -23.48 20.34 1.92
CA HIS A 235 -22.61 19.17 1.70
C HIS A 235 -22.06 18.60 3.00
N ALA A 236 -21.55 19.44 3.90
CA ALA A 236 -21.00 19.00 5.19
C ALA A 236 -22.04 18.29 6.08
N HIS A 237 -23.30 18.73 6.05
CA HIS A 237 -24.38 18.08 6.81
C HIS A 237 -24.81 16.76 6.16
N LEU A 238 -24.81 16.68 4.82
CA LEU A 238 -25.05 15.42 4.12
C LEU A 238 -23.95 14.39 4.41
N GLU A 239 -22.69 14.80 4.51
CA GLU A 239 -21.59 13.91 4.93
C GLU A 239 -21.77 13.37 6.35
N GLN A 240 -22.16 14.23 7.29
CA GLN A 240 -22.45 13.82 8.68
C GLN A 240 -23.61 12.82 8.74
N LEU A 241 -24.71 13.11 8.03
CA LEU A 241 -25.86 12.21 7.96
C LEU A 241 -25.49 10.88 7.29
N ALA A 242 -24.74 10.92 6.17
CA ALA A 242 -24.27 9.72 5.49
C ALA A 242 -23.36 8.86 6.37
N GLY A 243 -22.46 9.48 7.15
CA GLY A 243 -21.62 8.80 8.13
C GLY A 243 -22.43 8.10 9.21
N ALA A 244 -23.42 8.79 9.79
CA ALA A 244 -24.30 8.22 10.80
C ALA A 244 -25.15 7.06 10.24
N LEU A 245 -25.72 7.21 9.04
CA LEU A 245 -26.46 6.16 8.34
C LEU A 245 -25.57 4.94 8.07
N PHE A 246 -24.34 5.15 7.63
CA PHE A 246 -23.42 4.05 7.40
C PHE A 246 -23.09 3.31 8.71
N GLN A 247 -22.65 4.05 9.75
CA GLN A 247 -22.21 3.48 11.01
C GLN A 247 -23.33 2.73 11.76
N HIS A 248 -24.53 3.30 11.81
CA HIS A 248 -25.59 2.80 12.67
C HIS A 248 -26.62 1.91 11.98
N ILE A 249 -26.72 1.97 10.65
CA ILE A 249 -27.74 1.26 9.88
C ILE A 249 -27.10 0.32 8.86
N PHE A 250 -26.33 0.85 7.90
CA PHE A 250 -25.83 0.02 6.80
C PHE A 250 -24.73 -0.96 7.20
N SER A 251 -23.75 -0.56 8.01
CA SER A 251 -22.70 -1.47 8.50
C SER A 251 -23.30 -2.66 9.29
N PRO A 252 -24.15 -2.44 10.30
CA PRO A 252 -24.82 -3.54 11.00
C PRO A 252 -25.62 -4.45 10.08
N LEU A 253 -26.31 -3.89 9.09
CA LEU A 253 -27.10 -4.66 8.11
C LEU A 253 -26.23 -5.54 7.19
N VAL A 254 -25.06 -5.04 6.78
CA VAL A 254 -24.12 -5.80 5.93
C VAL A 254 -23.46 -6.93 6.72
N ASP A 255 -23.15 -6.69 8.00
CA ASP A 255 -22.45 -7.63 8.86
C ASP A 255 -23.34 -8.74 9.43
N ASP A 256 -24.54 -8.38 9.90
CA ASP A 256 -25.49 -9.31 10.53
C ASP A 256 -26.66 -9.64 9.59
N PRO A 257 -26.69 -10.86 9.00
CA PRO A 257 -27.74 -11.28 8.07
C PRO A 257 -29.11 -11.50 8.73
N THR A 258 -29.19 -11.46 10.07
CA THR A 258 -30.46 -11.67 10.79
C THR A 258 -31.29 -10.39 10.92
N LEU A 259 -30.67 -9.23 10.70
CA LEU A 259 -31.33 -7.93 10.82
C LEU A 259 -32.25 -7.66 9.63
N VAL A 260 -33.50 -7.29 9.94
CA VAL A 260 -34.52 -6.94 8.96
C VAL A 260 -34.99 -5.51 9.22
N PRO A 261 -35.02 -4.64 8.19
CA PRO A 261 -35.60 -3.31 8.31
C PRO A 261 -37.12 -3.41 8.40
N SER A 262 -37.68 -2.74 9.40
CA SER A 262 -39.12 -2.54 9.56
C SER A 262 -39.43 -1.05 9.66
N VAL A 263 -40.45 -0.60 8.93
CA VAL A 263 -40.86 0.81 8.89
C VAL A 263 -42.22 0.95 9.57
N ARG A 264 -42.32 1.80 10.59
CA ARG A 264 -43.57 2.11 11.30
C ARG A 264 -43.60 3.60 11.63
N GLN A 265 -44.65 4.31 11.20
CA GLN A 265 -44.95 5.69 11.61
C GLN A 265 -43.75 6.66 11.56
N GLY A 266 -42.98 6.68 10.46
CA GLY A 266 -41.81 7.56 10.31
C GLY A 266 -40.53 7.08 11.01
N ILE A 267 -40.55 5.89 11.61
CA ILE A 267 -39.41 5.25 12.26
C ILE A 267 -39.01 4.01 11.47
N LEU A 268 -37.72 3.88 11.17
CA LEU A 268 -37.10 2.67 10.62
C LEU A 268 -36.28 1.98 11.71
N THR A 269 -36.56 0.71 11.96
CA THR A 269 -35.84 -0.10 12.97
C THR A 269 -35.31 -1.37 12.34
N LEU A 270 -34.04 -1.70 12.57
CA LEU A 270 -33.44 -2.98 12.25
C LEU A 270 -33.65 -3.95 13.43
N ALA A 271 -34.51 -4.95 13.24
CA ALA A 271 -34.80 -5.96 14.25
C ALA A 271 -34.32 -7.35 13.79
N PRO A 272 -33.80 -8.19 14.71
CA PRO A 272 -33.44 -9.56 14.36
C PRO A 272 -34.68 -10.39 14.03
N LYS A 273 -34.62 -11.17 12.96
CA LYS A 273 -35.67 -12.10 12.57
C LYS A 273 -35.63 -13.33 13.48
N THR A 274 -36.70 -13.58 14.24
CA THR A 274 -36.76 -14.64 15.27
C THR A 274 -37.13 -16.03 14.73
N SER A 275 -37.47 -16.17 13.45
CA SER A 275 -37.80 -17.45 12.83
C SER A 275 -37.38 -17.53 11.35
N GLY A 276 -36.55 -18.53 11.04
CA GLY A 276 -36.04 -18.84 9.70
C GLY A 276 -34.58 -19.28 9.70
N SER A 277 -34.17 -20.05 8.68
CA SER A 277 -32.75 -20.32 8.41
C SER A 277 -32.02 -19.02 8.06
N VAL A 278 -30.79 -18.85 8.56
CA VAL A 278 -29.93 -17.71 8.19
C VAL A 278 -29.66 -17.78 6.67
N PRO A 279 -29.89 -16.69 5.90
CA PRO A 279 -29.63 -16.69 4.48
C PRO A 279 -28.11 -16.75 4.21
N GLU A 280 -27.70 -17.64 3.31
CA GLU A 280 -26.30 -17.86 2.90
C GLU A 280 -26.13 -17.66 1.38
N GLY A 281 -24.88 -17.46 0.96
CA GLY A 281 -24.51 -17.31 -0.45
C GLY A 281 -25.32 -16.21 -1.19
N ILE A 282 -25.83 -16.54 -2.37
CA ILE A 282 -26.61 -15.61 -3.21
C ILE A 282 -27.91 -15.16 -2.52
N THR A 283 -28.56 -16.03 -1.75
CA THR A 283 -29.79 -15.69 -1.02
C THR A 283 -29.53 -14.58 0.00
N ARG A 284 -28.35 -14.56 0.63
CA ARG A 284 -27.93 -13.45 1.50
C ARG A 284 -27.83 -12.13 0.76
N ILE A 285 -27.23 -12.14 -0.43
CA ILE A 285 -27.10 -10.95 -1.28
C ILE A 285 -28.49 -10.45 -1.72
N GLN A 286 -29.38 -11.36 -2.12
CA GLN A 286 -30.75 -11.01 -2.51
C GLN A 286 -31.52 -10.34 -1.37
N VAL A 287 -31.41 -10.89 -0.15
CA VAL A 287 -32.01 -10.29 1.06
C VAL A 287 -31.39 -8.93 1.36
N LEU A 288 -30.06 -8.80 1.27
CA LEU A 288 -29.37 -7.53 1.48
C LEU A 288 -29.81 -6.45 0.48
N CYS A 289 -29.88 -6.76 -0.82
CA CYS A 289 -30.41 -5.87 -1.86
C CYS A 289 -31.83 -5.41 -1.53
N ALA A 290 -32.71 -6.33 -1.11
CA ALA A 290 -34.08 -6.02 -0.74
C ALA A 290 -34.14 -5.08 0.48
N HIS A 291 -33.35 -5.37 1.52
CA HIS A 291 -33.31 -4.55 2.73
C HIS A 291 -32.76 -3.14 2.48
N VAL A 292 -31.68 -3.02 1.70
CA VAL A 292 -31.14 -1.71 1.28
C VAL A 292 -32.19 -0.94 0.48
N THR A 293 -32.92 -1.60 -0.42
CA THR A 293 -34.01 -0.97 -1.18
C THR A 293 -35.11 -0.43 -0.27
N VAL A 294 -35.48 -1.16 0.79
CA VAL A 294 -36.47 -0.71 1.78
C VAL A 294 -35.98 0.55 2.51
N ILE A 295 -34.71 0.58 2.93
CA ILE A 295 -34.12 1.75 3.60
C ILE A 295 -34.10 2.96 2.67
N ILE A 296 -33.68 2.79 1.41
CA ILE A 296 -33.65 3.90 0.44
C ILE A 296 -35.06 4.42 0.17
N LYS A 297 -36.07 3.54 0.05
CA LYS A 297 -37.48 3.97 -0.08
C LYS A 297 -37.96 4.78 1.11
N PHE A 298 -37.56 4.40 2.32
CA PHE A 298 -37.84 5.17 3.53
C PHE A 298 -37.17 6.56 3.48
N LEU A 299 -35.88 6.63 3.13
CA LEU A 299 -35.16 7.90 2.97
C LEU A 299 -35.79 8.79 1.90
N ALA A 300 -36.21 8.22 0.77
CA ALA A 300 -36.90 8.93 -0.31
C ALA A 300 -38.22 9.56 0.15
N SER A 301 -38.94 8.90 1.08
CA SER A 301 -40.17 9.45 1.66
C SER A 301 -39.93 10.53 2.71
N ALA A 302 -38.75 10.56 3.30
CA ALA A 302 -38.37 11.47 4.39
C ALA A 302 -37.69 12.76 3.91
N LEU A 303 -36.99 12.72 2.76
CA LEU A 303 -36.24 13.86 2.23
C LEU A 303 -37.12 14.74 1.31
N PRO A 304 -36.97 16.08 1.37
CA PRO A 304 -37.65 16.99 0.46
C PRO A 304 -37.00 16.96 -0.93
N GLY A 305 -37.48 16.04 -1.78
CA GLY A 305 -37.17 16.01 -3.21
C GLY A 305 -36.10 15.01 -3.65
N GLU A 306 -36.19 14.60 -4.91
CA GLU A 306 -35.36 13.55 -5.51
C GLU A 306 -33.87 13.93 -5.63
N ALA A 307 -33.57 15.22 -5.84
CA ALA A 307 -32.19 15.70 -5.97
C ALA A 307 -31.37 15.51 -4.68
N LEU A 308 -31.97 15.79 -3.52
CA LEU A 308 -31.33 15.64 -2.22
C LEU A 308 -31.03 14.17 -1.89
N LEU A 309 -31.96 13.28 -2.24
CA LEU A 309 -31.76 11.83 -2.13
C LEU A 309 -30.57 11.37 -2.99
N SER A 310 -30.47 11.87 -4.22
CA SER A 310 -29.35 11.54 -5.12
C SER A 310 -28.01 11.98 -4.55
N GLU A 311 -27.91 13.21 -4.03
CA GLU A 311 -26.69 13.73 -3.42
C GLU A 311 -26.30 12.95 -2.16
N LEU A 312 -27.27 12.64 -1.28
CA LEU A 312 -27.03 11.84 -0.07
C LEU A 312 -26.54 10.45 -0.43
N MET A 313 -27.22 9.77 -1.36
CA MET A 313 -26.87 8.41 -1.75
C MET A 313 -25.51 8.34 -2.45
N ALA A 314 -25.14 9.36 -3.24
CA ALA A 314 -23.80 9.45 -3.80
C ALA A 314 -22.73 9.45 -2.71
N ILE A 315 -22.94 10.21 -1.63
CA ILE A 315 -22.02 10.23 -0.48
C ILE A 315 -22.04 8.90 0.27
N VAL A 316 -23.22 8.34 0.58
CA VAL A 316 -23.36 7.06 1.31
C VAL A 316 -22.69 5.90 0.58
N TRP A 317 -22.74 5.86 -0.76
CA TRP A 317 -22.02 4.85 -1.53
C TRP A 317 -20.51 4.98 -1.33
N THR A 318 -19.98 6.21 -1.39
CA THR A 318 -18.54 6.50 -1.26
C THR A 318 -17.98 6.36 0.15
N THR A 319 -18.79 6.41 1.22
CA THR A 319 -18.30 6.44 2.61
C THR A 319 -17.77 5.09 3.11
N ALA A 320 -18.24 3.97 2.56
CA ALA A 320 -17.73 2.59 2.74
C ALA A 320 -18.78 1.52 2.34
N LEU A 321 -20.03 1.92 2.06
CA LEU A 321 -21.09 0.96 1.72
C LEU A 321 -20.78 0.18 0.45
N GLU A 322 -20.26 0.84 -0.59
CA GLU A 322 -19.85 0.20 -1.85
C GLU A 322 -18.76 -0.86 -1.60
N ALA A 323 -17.73 -0.53 -0.83
CA ALA A 323 -16.66 -1.46 -0.48
C ALA A 323 -17.16 -2.65 0.34
N ALA A 324 -18.02 -2.39 1.34
CA ALA A 324 -18.61 -3.44 2.18
C ALA A 324 -19.50 -4.39 1.35
N PHE A 325 -20.30 -3.85 0.43
CA PHE A 325 -21.15 -4.62 -0.47
C PHE A 325 -20.32 -5.47 -1.45
N THR A 326 -19.28 -4.87 -2.03
CA THR A 326 -18.34 -5.54 -2.93
C THR A 326 -17.59 -6.66 -2.23
N ALA A 327 -17.10 -6.44 -1.01
CA ALA A 327 -16.43 -7.46 -0.21
C ALA A 327 -17.36 -8.66 0.10
N ARG A 328 -18.66 -8.40 0.37
CA ARG A 328 -19.65 -9.48 0.55
C ARG A 328 -19.91 -10.24 -0.73
N LEU A 329 -20.04 -9.55 -1.87
CA LEU A 329 -20.17 -10.19 -3.18
C LEU A 329 -18.95 -11.07 -3.50
N GLN A 330 -17.75 -10.56 -3.28
CA GLN A 330 -16.50 -11.31 -3.47
C GLN A 330 -16.43 -12.56 -2.58
N ALA A 331 -16.87 -12.47 -1.32
CA ALA A 331 -16.91 -13.61 -0.42
C ALA A 331 -17.92 -14.71 -0.84
N THR A 332 -18.86 -14.41 -1.74
CA THR A 332 -19.79 -15.40 -2.30
C THR A 332 -19.30 -16.04 -3.59
N LEU A 333 -18.16 -15.61 -4.12
CA LEU A 333 -17.59 -16.20 -5.34
C LEU A 333 -17.27 -17.68 -5.13
N PRO A 334 -17.54 -18.53 -6.13
CA PRO A 334 -17.21 -19.95 -6.05
C PRO A 334 -15.69 -20.16 -6.06
N ALA A 335 -15.23 -21.29 -5.52
CA ALA A 335 -13.83 -21.67 -5.57
C ALA A 335 -13.39 -22.15 -6.97
N ASP A 336 -14.30 -22.76 -7.72
CA ASP A 336 -14.02 -23.41 -9.01
C ASP A 336 -14.76 -22.73 -10.17
N ALA A 337 -14.08 -22.58 -11.31
CA ALA A 337 -14.66 -22.01 -12.53
C ALA A 337 -15.88 -22.80 -13.04
N ALA A 338 -15.95 -24.11 -12.77
CA ALA A 338 -17.09 -24.95 -13.14
C ALA A 338 -18.40 -24.48 -12.50
N GLN A 339 -18.35 -23.99 -11.26
CA GLN A 339 -19.52 -23.50 -10.51
C GLN A 339 -19.85 -22.04 -10.82
N LEU A 340 -18.94 -21.32 -11.50
CA LEU A 340 -19.11 -19.91 -11.84
C LEU A 340 -20.27 -19.68 -12.80
N ARG A 341 -20.52 -20.60 -13.74
CA ARG A 341 -21.63 -20.49 -14.68
C ARG A 341 -22.97 -20.50 -13.95
N ASP A 342 -23.19 -21.48 -13.09
CA ASP A 342 -24.43 -21.61 -12.32
C ASP A 342 -24.59 -20.41 -11.38
N PHE A 343 -23.50 -20.00 -10.69
CA PHE A 343 -23.50 -18.80 -9.86
C PHE A 343 -23.89 -17.54 -10.65
N LYS A 344 -23.35 -17.34 -11.86
CA LYS A 344 -23.69 -16.21 -12.76
C LYS A 344 -25.17 -16.20 -13.12
N THR A 345 -25.75 -17.37 -13.41
CA THR A 345 -27.19 -17.47 -13.76
C THR A 345 -28.11 -17.06 -12.62
N HIS A 346 -27.71 -17.28 -11.36
CA HIS A 346 -28.50 -16.93 -10.19
C HIS A 346 -28.24 -15.49 -9.69
N LEU A 347 -27.01 -14.98 -9.79
CA LEU A 347 -26.66 -13.63 -9.31
C LEU A 347 -27.16 -12.52 -10.24
N THR A 348 -27.07 -12.71 -11.56
CA THR A 348 -27.46 -11.71 -12.57
C THR A 348 -28.89 -11.17 -12.38
N PRO A 349 -29.94 -12.00 -12.23
CA PRO A 349 -31.30 -11.49 -12.04
C PRO A 349 -31.47 -10.72 -10.72
N VAL A 350 -30.74 -11.10 -9.66
CA VAL A 350 -30.77 -10.40 -8.37
C VAL A 350 -30.19 -8.99 -8.53
N MET A 351 -29.03 -8.86 -9.17
CA MET A 351 -28.38 -7.57 -9.41
C MET A 351 -29.22 -6.67 -10.33
N HIS A 352 -29.79 -7.23 -11.40
CA HIS A 352 -30.65 -6.47 -12.32
C HIS A 352 -31.95 -6.00 -11.63
N SER A 353 -32.56 -6.83 -10.77
CA SER A 353 -33.74 -6.42 -9.99
C SER A 353 -33.41 -5.32 -8.98
N PHE A 354 -32.20 -5.35 -8.39
CA PHE A 354 -31.74 -4.31 -7.49
C PHE A 354 -31.49 -3.00 -8.24
N GLU A 355 -30.78 -3.05 -9.36
CA GLU A 355 -30.55 -1.90 -10.24
C GLU A 355 -31.86 -1.26 -10.71
N ALA A 356 -32.83 -2.06 -11.18
CA ALA A 356 -34.15 -1.56 -11.58
C ALA A 356 -34.89 -0.85 -10.43
N SER A 357 -34.73 -1.33 -9.20
CA SER A 357 -35.32 -0.71 -8.01
C SER A 357 -34.69 0.65 -7.68
N LEU A 358 -33.37 0.80 -7.89
CA LEU A 358 -32.66 2.07 -7.73
C LEU A 358 -33.03 3.06 -8.84
N VAL A 359 -33.09 2.61 -10.09
CA VAL A 359 -33.48 3.45 -11.24
C VAL A 359 -34.90 4.00 -11.07
N GLY A 360 -35.82 3.19 -10.52
CA GLY A 360 -37.17 3.64 -10.16
C GLY A 360 -37.20 4.76 -9.12
N LEU A 361 -36.13 4.93 -8.33
CA LEU A 361 -35.92 6.00 -7.36
C LEU A 361 -35.00 7.12 -7.91
N ARG A 362 -34.73 7.14 -9.22
CA ARG A 362 -33.78 8.05 -9.89
C ARG A 362 -32.34 7.95 -9.38
N LEU A 363 -31.97 6.81 -8.82
CA LEU A 363 -30.61 6.52 -8.37
C LEU A 363 -29.92 5.57 -9.35
N SER A 364 -28.60 5.68 -9.43
CA SER A 364 -27.75 4.72 -10.17
C SER A 364 -27.02 3.80 -9.21
N LEU A 365 -26.79 2.56 -9.65
CA LEU A 365 -25.88 1.67 -8.96
C LEU A 365 -24.44 2.21 -9.08
N PRO A 366 -23.61 2.13 -8.03
CA PRO A 366 -22.20 2.50 -8.13
C PRO A 366 -21.49 1.74 -9.23
N PRO A 367 -20.50 2.35 -9.90
CA PRO A 367 -19.84 1.74 -11.06
C PRO A 367 -19.14 0.43 -10.70
N SER A 368 -18.59 0.27 -9.49
CA SER A 368 -17.94 -1.00 -9.11
C SER A 368 -18.94 -2.15 -8.97
N LEU A 369 -20.12 -1.88 -8.41
CA LEU A 369 -21.19 -2.88 -8.24
C LEU A 369 -21.85 -3.23 -9.58
N ALA A 370 -22.00 -2.23 -10.46
CA ALA A 370 -22.46 -2.46 -11.83
C ALA A 370 -21.46 -3.30 -12.63
N ALA A 371 -20.16 -2.95 -12.54
CA ALA A 371 -19.09 -3.70 -13.18
C ALA A 371 -18.95 -5.12 -12.62
N PHE A 372 -19.20 -5.33 -11.32
CA PHE A 372 -19.15 -6.66 -10.70
C PHE A 372 -20.14 -7.64 -11.37
N GLY A 373 -21.37 -7.19 -11.64
CA GLY A 373 -22.37 -8.01 -12.33
C GLY A 373 -22.03 -8.28 -13.80
N GLN A 374 -21.43 -7.30 -14.49
CA GLN A 374 -21.12 -7.38 -15.93
C GLN A 374 -19.81 -8.14 -16.22
N HIS A 375 -18.83 -8.07 -15.33
CA HIS A 375 -17.47 -8.62 -15.49
C HIS A 375 -17.13 -9.65 -14.41
N LEU A 376 -18.10 -10.48 -14.04
CA LEU A 376 -17.96 -11.49 -12.99
C LEU A 376 -16.76 -12.43 -13.21
N ASP A 377 -16.48 -12.80 -14.46
CA ASP A 377 -15.36 -13.68 -14.82
C ASP A 377 -13.99 -13.04 -14.49
N VAL A 378 -13.89 -11.72 -14.65
CA VAL A 378 -12.69 -10.96 -14.27
C VAL A 378 -12.56 -10.88 -12.75
N GLN A 379 -13.65 -10.59 -12.05
CA GLN A 379 -13.68 -10.51 -10.59
C GLN A 379 -13.34 -11.86 -9.93
N PHE A 380 -13.82 -12.97 -10.50
CA PHE A 380 -13.44 -14.32 -10.09
C PHE A 380 -11.92 -14.53 -10.23
N ALA A 381 -11.35 -14.18 -11.39
CA ALA A 381 -9.92 -14.36 -11.63
C ALA A 381 -9.06 -13.48 -10.70
N GLU A 382 -9.45 -12.23 -10.46
CA GLU A 382 -8.76 -11.31 -9.54
C GLU A 382 -8.78 -11.81 -8.10
N HIS A 383 -9.96 -12.22 -7.60
CA HIS A 383 -10.11 -12.75 -6.26
C HIS A 383 -9.29 -14.04 -6.08
N LYS A 384 -9.37 -14.96 -7.04
CA LYS A 384 -8.61 -16.22 -6.99
C LYS A 384 -7.12 -15.97 -7.01
N ARG A 385 -6.63 -15.04 -7.85
CA ARG A 385 -5.23 -14.62 -7.88
C ARG A 385 -4.77 -14.09 -6.52
N ALA A 386 -5.53 -13.17 -5.91
CA ALA A 386 -5.17 -12.59 -4.62
C ALA A 386 -5.07 -13.66 -3.53
N THR A 387 -6.09 -14.51 -3.41
CA THR A 387 -6.16 -15.59 -2.41
C THR A 387 -5.05 -16.61 -2.57
N LEU A 388 -4.81 -17.10 -3.80
CA LEU A 388 -3.77 -18.12 -4.05
C LEU A 388 -2.36 -17.58 -3.84
N LEU A 389 -2.07 -16.35 -4.28
CA LEU A 389 -0.74 -15.76 -4.04
C LEU A 389 -0.51 -15.48 -2.56
N GLN A 390 -1.54 -15.11 -1.79
CA GLN A 390 -1.44 -14.96 -0.35
C GLN A 390 -1.17 -16.30 0.35
N GLU A 391 -1.94 -17.34 0.01
CA GLU A 391 -1.77 -18.68 0.58
C GLU A 391 -0.42 -19.29 0.21
N ALA A 392 0.06 -19.07 -1.03
CA ALA A 392 1.39 -19.48 -1.46
C ALA A 392 2.48 -18.85 -0.58
N ARG A 393 2.41 -17.54 -0.29
CA ARG A 393 3.35 -16.88 0.64
C ARG A 393 3.29 -17.49 2.03
N HIS A 394 2.08 -17.70 2.54
CA HIS A 394 1.90 -18.28 3.87
C HIS A 394 2.54 -19.66 3.99
N ARG A 395 2.34 -20.54 2.99
CA ARG A 395 2.95 -21.90 2.93
C ARG A 395 4.46 -21.89 2.68
N MET A 396 4.98 -20.90 1.96
CA MET A 396 6.43 -20.74 1.81
C MET A 396 7.07 -20.25 3.11
N GLN A 397 6.34 -19.53 3.95
CA GLN A 397 6.82 -19.03 5.25
C GLN A 397 6.67 -20.06 6.39
N HIS A 398 5.62 -20.88 6.35
CA HIS A 398 5.26 -21.80 7.43
C HIS A 398 5.29 -23.26 6.95
N ASP A 399 5.87 -24.15 7.76
CA ASP A 399 5.93 -25.61 7.55
C ASP A 399 6.60 -26.08 6.24
N TYR A 400 7.43 -25.24 5.61
CA TYR A 400 8.09 -25.57 4.34
C TYR A 400 8.96 -26.85 4.39
N LEU A 401 9.53 -27.18 5.56
CA LEU A 401 10.36 -28.38 5.74
C LEU A 401 9.56 -29.70 5.68
N SER A 402 8.23 -29.66 5.72
CA SER A 402 7.39 -30.83 5.53
C SER A 402 7.58 -31.39 4.11
N SER A 403 8.00 -32.65 3.98
CA SER A 403 8.42 -33.22 2.70
C SER A 403 7.97 -34.65 2.47
N VAL A 404 7.82 -35.00 1.20
CA VAL A 404 7.40 -36.32 0.73
C VAL A 404 8.27 -36.78 -0.44
N LEU A 405 8.37 -38.09 -0.62
CA LEU A 405 9.11 -38.68 -1.74
C LEU A 405 8.15 -38.88 -2.92
N VAL A 406 8.48 -38.31 -4.07
CA VAL A 406 7.62 -38.29 -5.25
C VAL A 406 8.36 -38.93 -6.43
N PRO A 407 7.68 -39.70 -7.30
CA PRO A 407 8.27 -40.13 -8.57
C PRO A 407 8.71 -38.92 -9.39
N SER A 408 9.88 -38.97 -10.03
CA SER A 408 10.41 -37.85 -10.82
C SER A 408 9.62 -37.54 -12.11
N HIS A 409 8.50 -38.20 -12.37
CA HIS A 409 7.67 -38.00 -13.55
C HIS A 409 6.24 -37.58 -13.21
N PRO A 410 5.67 -36.59 -13.94
CA PRO A 410 4.22 -36.49 -14.05
C PRO A 410 3.70 -37.78 -14.68
N ALA A 411 2.72 -38.42 -14.05
CA ALA A 411 1.98 -39.52 -14.67
C ALA A 411 1.13 -38.98 -15.83
N VAL A 412 1.74 -38.72 -16.99
CA VAL A 412 1.04 -38.41 -18.24
C VAL A 412 1.61 -39.25 -19.37
N LEU A 413 0.70 -40.00 -19.98
CA LEU A 413 0.87 -41.01 -21.02
C LEU A 413 1.46 -40.40 -22.31
N LEU A 414 2.62 -40.89 -22.73
CA LEU A 414 2.97 -40.86 -24.15
C LEU A 414 2.04 -41.84 -24.90
N PRO A 415 1.33 -41.42 -25.95
CA PRO A 415 0.60 -42.36 -26.80
C PRO A 415 1.63 -43.21 -27.56
N THR A 416 1.77 -44.47 -27.16
CA THR A 416 2.56 -45.47 -27.88
C THR A 416 1.81 -45.89 -29.14
N THR A 417 1.90 -45.07 -30.18
CA THR A 417 1.55 -45.50 -31.53
C THR A 417 2.79 -46.11 -32.19
N HIS A 418 2.82 -47.45 -32.21
CA HIS A 418 3.11 -48.31 -33.37
C HIS A 418 3.89 -49.59 -33.05
N LYS A 419 3.14 -50.69 -33.21
CA LYS A 419 3.48 -52.00 -33.84
C LYS A 419 4.78 -52.72 -33.43
N LYS A 420 4.55 -53.90 -32.83
CA LYS A 420 5.36 -55.13 -32.83
C LYS A 420 6.53 -55.16 -33.83
N GLY A 421 7.74 -55.36 -33.30
CA GLY A 421 8.84 -55.98 -34.04
C GLY A 421 10.23 -55.58 -33.56
N ALA A 422 11.03 -56.59 -33.19
CA ALA A 422 12.47 -56.57 -32.92
C ALA A 422 12.96 -56.01 -31.56
N VAL A 423 13.36 -56.95 -30.70
CA VAL A 423 14.26 -56.74 -29.57
C VAL A 423 15.60 -56.23 -30.12
N SER A 424 15.99 -55.01 -29.73
CA SER A 424 17.37 -54.55 -29.80
C SER A 424 17.76 -54.14 -28.38
N THR A 425 18.58 -54.97 -27.74
CA THR A 425 19.28 -54.66 -26.50
C THR A 425 20.35 -53.62 -26.79
N LEU A 426 20.00 -52.35 -26.62
CA LEU A 426 20.94 -51.28 -26.33
C LEU A 426 20.80 -50.94 -24.83
N PRO A 427 21.89 -50.75 -24.07
CA PRO A 427 21.77 -50.32 -22.69
C PRO A 427 21.08 -48.95 -22.65
N PRO A 428 20.14 -48.71 -21.72
CA PRO A 428 19.52 -47.40 -21.56
C PRO A 428 20.63 -46.38 -21.33
N ALA A 429 20.59 -45.27 -22.06
CA ALA A 429 21.53 -44.17 -21.87
C ALA A 429 21.48 -43.72 -20.40
N ALA A 430 22.62 -43.35 -19.81
CA ALA A 430 22.71 -42.90 -18.41
C ALA A 430 21.69 -41.78 -18.07
N ASP A 431 21.25 -41.03 -19.07
CA ASP A 431 20.27 -39.95 -19.01
C ASP A 431 18.81 -40.43 -18.75
N GLU A 432 18.46 -41.68 -19.07
CA GLU A 432 17.14 -42.26 -18.77
C GLU A 432 17.04 -42.77 -17.33
N LEU A 433 18.14 -43.28 -16.76
CA LEU A 433 18.19 -43.79 -15.39
C LEU A 433 18.12 -42.65 -14.35
N ASP A 434 18.73 -41.51 -14.68
CA ASP A 434 18.68 -40.26 -13.88
C ASP A 434 17.28 -39.64 -13.83
N ARG A 435 16.46 -39.89 -14.86
CA ARG A 435 15.11 -39.35 -15.02
C ARG A 435 14.05 -40.07 -14.19
N THR A 436 14.32 -41.29 -13.73
CA THR A 436 13.37 -42.15 -13.00
C THR A 436 13.54 -42.16 -11.48
N ALA A 437 14.63 -41.61 -10.95
CA ALA A 437 14.92 -41.65 -9.52
C ALA A 437 13.91 -40.79 -8.73
N PRO A 438 13.32 -41.26 -7.62
CA PRO A 438 12.38 -40.45 -6.85
C PRO A 438 13.06 -39.21 -6.25
N LEU A 439 12.32 -38.12 -6.12
CA LEU A 439 12.80 -36.85 -5.60
C LEU A 439 12.05 -36.50 -4.31
N ARG A 440 12.77 -36.08 -3.28
CA ARG A 440 12.16 -35.59 -2.04
C ARG A 440 11.83 -34.12 -2.19
N VAL A 441 10.55 -33.78 -2.19
CA VAL A 441 10.06 -32.41 -2.40
C VAL A 441 9.22 -31.96 -1.21
N SER A 442 9.10 -30.65 -1.02
CA SER A 442 8.22 -30.11 0.01
C SER A 442 6.75 -30.37 -0.32
N VAL A 443 5.92 -30.46 0.72
CA VAL A 443 4.45 -30.48 0.57
C VAL A 443 3.97 -29.16 -0.05
N CYS A 444 4.68 -28.05 0.22
CA CYS A 444 4.43 -26.77 -0.42
C CYS A 444 4.60 -26.85 -1.95
N ALA A 445 5.66 -27.49 -2.45
CA ALA A 445 5.89 -27.64 -3.88
C ALA A 445 4.82 -28.49 -4.58
N GLN A 446 4.38 -29.59 -3.96
CA GLN A 446 3.26 -30.36 -4.48
C GLN A 446 1.98 -29.52 -4.56
N TRP A 447 1.69 -28.75 -3.51
CA TRP A 447 0.53 -27.88 -3.47
C TRP A 447 0.60 -26.81 -4.57
N LEU A 448 1.73 -26.12 -4.73
CA LEU A 448 1.92 -25.11 -5.77
C LEU A 448 1.71 -25.69 -7.18
N LEU A 449 2.26 -26.87 -7.44
CA LEU A 449 2.06 -27.55 -8.72
C LEU A 449 0.60 -27.93 -8.93
N ALA A 450 -0.08 -28.44 -7.91
CA ALA A 450 -1.49 -28.80 -7.99
C ALA A 450 -2.36 -27.56 -8.29
N GLN A 451 -2.10 -26.43 -7.62
CA GLN A 451 -2.79 -25.17 -7.88
C GLN A 451 -2.51 -24.63 -9.29
N ALA A 452 -1.26 -24.68 -9.76
CA ALA A 452 -0.92 -24.28 -11.12
C ALA A 452 -1.64 -25.16 -12.17
N THR A 453 -1.72 -26.47 -11.92
CA THR A 453 -2.46 -27.42 -12.79
C THR A 453 -3.95 -27.09 -12.83
N GLN A 454 -4.53 -26.80 -11.67
CA GLN A 454 -5.94 -26.41 -11.55
C GLN A 454 -6.22 -25.07 -12.26
N LEU A 455 -5.37 -24.06 -12.10
CA LEU A 455 -5.52 -22.78 -12.80
C LEU A 455 -5.48 -22.95 -14.32
N LEU A 456 -4.63 -23.84 -14.82
CA LEU A 456 -4.54 -24.13 -16.26
C LEU A 456 -5.78 -24.87 -16.77
N SER A 457 -6.34 -25.82 -16.00
CA SER A 457 -7.59 -26.46 -16.40
C SER A 457 -8.75 -25.47 -16.41
N GLU A 458 -8.85 -24.57 -15.43
CA GLU A 458 -9.88 -23.54 -15.38
C GLU A 458 -9.73 -22.49 -16.48
N THR A 459 -8.50 -22.19 -16.90
CA THR A 459 -8.22 -21.32 -18.05
C THR A 459 -8.93 -21.81 -19.32
N THR A 460 -9.11 -23.13 -19.49
CA THR A 460 -9.84 -23.70 -20.65
C THR A 460 -11.35 -23.53 -20.57
N ALA A 461 -11.91 -23.29 -19.38
CA ALA A 461 -13.34 -23.20 -19.12
C ALA A 461 -13.86 -21.76 -18.99
N CYS A 462 -12.97 -20.79 -18.78
CA CYS A 462 -13.30 -19.37 -18.61
C CYS A 462 -13.35 -18.60 -19.94
N ASP A 463 -13.93 -17.40 -19.88
CA ASP A 463 -13.98 -16.50 -21.03
C ASP A 463 -12.57 -16.13 -21.53
N PRO A 464 -12.30 -16.23 -22.85
CA PRO A 464 -10.97 -16.04 -23.45
C PRO A 464 -10.31 -14.67 -23.24
N SER A 465 -11.11 -13.61 -23.11
CA SER A 465 -10.63 -12.23 -23.34
C SER A 465 -9.82 -11.63 -22.19
N VAL A 466 -10.12 -11.97 -20.93
CA VAL A 466 -9.46 -11.37 -19.75
C VAL A 466 -9.23 -12.39 -18.64
N ALA A 467 -10.27 -13.12 -18.23
CA ALA A 467 -10.20 -14.06 -17.11
C ALA A 467 -9.20 -15.20 -17.35
N ALA A 468 -9.26 -15.84 -18.53
CA ALA A 468 -8.34 -16.90 -18.92
C ALA A 468 -6.86 -16.45 -18.87
N SER A 469 -6.55 -15.27 -19.41
CA SER A 469 -5.19 -14.71 -19.37
C SER A 469 -4.70 -14.50 -17.94
N MET A 470 -5.57 -13.99 -17.06
CA MET A 470 -5.21 -13.71 -15.68
C MET A 470 -4.96 -14.99 -14.86
N LEU A 471 -5.78 -16.04 -15.06
CA LEU A 471 -5.57 -17.35 -14.42
C LEU A 471 -4.25 -17.99 -14.88
N PHE A 472 -3.96 -17.93 -16.18
CA PHE A 472 -2.69 -18.41 -16.74
C PHE A 472 -1.47 -17.66 -16.13
N HIS A 473 -1.53 -16.32 -16.08
CA HIS A 473 -0.46 -15.54 -15.47
C HIS A 473 -0.34 -15.81 -13.96
N THR A 474 -1.44 -16.05 -13.28
CA THR A 474 -1.43 -16.44 -11.86
C THR A 474 -0.71 -17.77 -11.65
N ALA A 475 -0.91 -18.76 -12.53
CA ALA A 475 -0.18 -20.03 -12.48
C ALA A 475 1.33 -19.82 -12.65
N ARG A 476 1.75 -18.93 -13.57
CA ARG A 476 3.16 -18.53 -13.72
C ARG A 476 3.69 -17.85 -12.47
N ASP A 477 2.90 -16.94 -11.91
CA ASP A 477 3.29 -16.12 -10.75
C ASP A 477 3.50 -16.95 -9.49
N LEU A 478 2.83 -18.10 -9.33
CA LEU A 478 3.10 -19.03 -8.23
C LEU A 478 4.56 -19.51 -8.24
N PHE A 479 5.09 -19.85 -9.43
CA PHE A 479 6.48 -20.28 -9.58
C PHE A 479 7.46 -19.11 -9.50
N CYS A 480 7.13 -17.97 -10.10
CA CYS A 480 7.94 -16.76 -9.97
C CYS A 480 8.05 -16.30 -8.50
N LEU A 481 6.95 -16.39 -7.75
CA LEU A 481 6.90 -16.07 -6.34
C LEU A 481 7.81 -17.02 -5.54
N PHE A 482 7.74 -18.33 -5.78
CA PHE A 482 8.67 -19.29 -5.15
C PHE A 482 10.13 -18.90 -5.40
N ARG A 483 10.50 -18.69 -6.66
CA ARG A 483 11.87 -18.35 -7.06
C ARG A 483 12.37 -17.06 -6.40
N ALA A 484 11.52 -16.04 -6.31
CA ALA A 484 11.88 -14.77 -5.70
C ALA A 484 11.93 -14.86 -4.16
N LEU A 485 11.01 -15.60 -3.57
CA LEU A 485 10.75 -15.56 -2.13
C LEU A 485 11.69 -16.48 -1.35
N MET A 486 11.94 -17.72 -1.81
CA MET A 486 12.74 -18.71 -1.05
C MET A 486 14.16 -18.24 -0.72
N PRO A 487 14.95 -17.67 -1.66
CA PRO A 487 16.29 -17.18 -1.35
C PRO A 487 16.30 -15.99 -0.39
N THR A 488 15.19 -15.24 -0.31
CA THR A 488 15.06 -14.06 0.54
C THR A 488 14.55 -14.40 1.95
N LEU A 489 13.56 -15.29 2.06
CA LEU A 489 12.98 -15.70 3.34
C LEU A 489 13.98 -16.47 4.19
N TYR A 490 14.74 -17.36 3.56
CA TYR A 490 15.61 -18.31 4.26
C TYR A 490 17.10 -18.03 4.03
N LYS A 491 17.46 -16.77 3.75
CA LYS A 491 18.81 -16.39 3.33
C LYS A 491 19.89 -16.92 4.28
N GLU A 492 19.68 -16.79 5.59
CA GLU A 492 20.65 -17.25 6.59
C GLU A 492 20.59 -18.78 6.74
N GLU A 493 19.39 -19.34 6.84
CA GLU A 493 19.14 -20.78 7.00
C GLU A 493 19.72 -21.62 5.87
N LEU A 494 19.67 -21.11 4.64
CA LEU A 494 20.26 -21.74 3.47
C LEU A 494 21.78 -21.89 3.54
N ARG A 495 22.46 -21.22 4.49
CA ARG A 495 23.91 -21.37 4.69
C ARG A 495 24.27 -22.51 5.63
N PHE A 496 23.34 -22.95 6.48
CA PHE A 496 23.64 -23.90 7.56
C PHE A 496 22.69 -25.10 7.67
N ASP A 497 21.46 -25.04 7.14
CA ASP A 497 20.51 -26.15 7.17
C ASP A 497 20.60 -27.01 5.90
N PRO A 498 21.23 -28.20 5.94
CA PRO A 498 21.36 -29.06 4.78
C PRO A 498 20.02 -29.60 4.28
N ARG A 499 19.02 -29.76 5.15
CA ARG A 499 17.70 -30.27 4.77
C ARG A 499 16.92 -29.21 3.99
N LEU A 500 17.02 -27.95 4.40
CA LEU A 500 16.36 -26.86 3.68
C LEU A 500 16.95 -26.68 2.27
N VAL A 501 18.27 -26.67 2.16
CA VAL A 501 18.99 -26.56 0.88
C VAL A 501 18.61 -27.69 -0.07
N LEU A 502 18.54 -28.92 0.45
CA LEU A 502 18.07 -30.09 -0.29
C LEU A 502 16.67 -29.84 -0.89
N LEU A 503 15.73 -29.38 -0.06
CA LEU A 503 14.34 -29.19 -0.48
C LEU A 503 14.21 -28.07 -1.50
N VAL A 504 14.88 -26.93 -1.31
CA VAL A 504 14.83 -25.82 -2.28
C VAL A 504 15.39 -26.25 -3.64
N HIS A 505 16.53 -26.95 -3.64
CA HIS A 505 17.10 -27.51 -4.88
C HIS A 505 16.14 -28.49 -5.55
N ASN A 506 15.63 -29.46 -4.80
CA ASN A 506 14.75 -30.49 -5.33
C ASN A 506 13.42 -29.91 -5.83
N ASP A 507 12.81 -28.98 -5.10
CA ASP A 507 11.58 -28.31 -5.50
C ASP A 507 11.77 -27.53 -6.80
N ALA A 508 12.92 -26.84 -6.95
CA ALA A 508 13.27 -26.16 -8.19
C ALA A 508 13.41 -27.14 -9.37
N MET A 509 14.07 -28.28 -9.17
CA MET A 509 14.18 -29.34 -10.18
C MET A 509 12.82 -29.97 -10.50
N TYR A 510 11.97 -30.15 -9.49
CA TYR A 510 10.62 -30.67 -9.60
C TYR A 510 9.76 -29.76 -10.48
N PHE A 511 9.69 -28.46 -10.16
CA PHE A 511 8.97 -27.48 -10.97
C PHE A 511 9.49 -27.43 -12.40
N SER A 512 10.81 -27.37 -12.56
CA SER A 512 11.46 -27.31 -13.86
C SER A 512 11.12 -28.48 -14.77
N ARG A 513 10.92 -29.68 -14.20
CA ARG A 513 10.49 -30.86 -14.96
C ARG A 513 9.02 -30.76 -15.34
N HIS A 514 8.15 -30.36 -14.41
CA HIS A 514 6.72 -30.23 -14.68
C HIS A 514 6.40 -29.11 -15.67
N MET A 515 7.08 -27.97 -15.61
CA MET A 515 6.89 -26.84 -16.55
C MET A 515 7.04 -27.21 -18.02
N LEU A 516 7.80 -28.27 -18.34
CA LEU A 516 7.97 -28.77 -19.71
C LEU A 516 6.70 -29.40 -20.29
N THR A 517 5.82 -29.95 -19.45
CA THR A 517 4.63 -30.69 -19.88
C THR A 517 3.32 -30.12 -19.32
N LEU A 518 3.40 -29.23 -18.33
CA LEU A 518 2.25 -28.68 -17.60
C LEU A 518 1.32 -27.85 -18.50
N CYS A 519 1.86 -27.14 -19.48
CA CYS A 519 1.10 -26.25 -20.37
C CYS A 519 0.86 -26.90 -21.74
N ASN A 520 -0.37 -27.37 -21.99
CA ASN A 520 -0.79 -27.78 -23.33
C ASN A 520 -1.47 -26.62 -24.06
N LYS A 521 -0.68 -25.85 -24.84
CA LYS A 521 -1.17 -24.65 -25.53
C LYS A 521 -2.41 -24.91 -26.40
N GLN A 522 -2.51 -26.10 -27.02
CA GLN A 522 -3.62 -26.43 -27.93
C GLN A 522 -4.99 -26.48 -27.21
N GLN A 523 -5.00 -26.66 -25.90
CA GLN A 523 -6.22 -26.71 -25.09
C GLN A 523 -6.62 -25.34 -24.54
N LEU A 524 -5.74 -24.33 -24.64
CA LEU A 524 -6.00 -22.99 -24.13
C LEU A 524 -6.79 -22.15 -25.16
N PRO A 525 -7.60 -21.18 -24.71
CA PRO A 525 -8.30 -20.27 -25.61
C PRO A 525 -7.34 -19.27 -26.28
N ALA A 526 -7.73 -18.69 -27.43
CA ALA A 526 -6.95 -17.61 -28.05
C ALA A 526 -6.98 -16.33 -27.19
N PRO A 527 -5.87 -15.57 -27.09
CA PRO A 527 -4.58 -15.73 -27.78
C PRO A 527 -3.55 -16.62 -27.05
N LEU A 528 -3.92 -17.23 -25.93
CA LEU A 528 -3.01 -18.06 -25.13
C LEU A 528 -2.58 -19.34 -25.87
N ASN A 529 -3.42 -19.85 -26.77
CA ASN A 529 -3.08 -20.99 -27.62
C ASN A 529 -1.79 -20.80 -28.45
N GLU A 530 -1.41 -19.56 -28.74
CA GLU A 530 -0.18 -19.23 -29.47
C GLU A 530 0.94 -18.77 -28.52
N THR A 531 0.57 -17.93 -27.54
CA THR A 531 1.54 -17.18 -26.73
C THR A 531 1.92 -17.85 -25.41
N ALA A 532 1.04 -18.66 -24.82
CA ALA A 532 1.26 -19.22 -23.48
C ALA A 532 2.45 -20.18 -23.46
N THR A 533 3.35 -20.05 -22.49
CA THR A 533 4.44 -21.02 -22.26
C THR A 533 4.79 -21.04 -20.78
N MET A 534 5.35 -22.15 -20.31
CA MET A 534 5.98 -22.28 -18.99
C MET A 534 7.47 -22.64 -19.11
N VAL A 535 7.91 -23.02 -20.31
CA VAL A 535 9.27 -23.51 -20.58
C VAL A 535 10.32 -22.41 -20.40
N ASP A 536 9.92 -21.16 -20.61
CA ASP A 536 10.74 -19.97 -20.41
C ASP A 536 11.12 -19.73 -18.95
N LEU A 537 10.37 -20.28 -17.99
CA LEU A 537 10.68 -20.18 -16.55
C LEU A 537 11.70 -21.23 -16.08
N VAL A 538 11.98 -22.25 -16.90
CA VAL A 538 12.83 -23.39 -16.53
C VAL A 538 14.29 -22.99 -16.25
N PRO A 539 14.96 -22.17 -17.09
CA PRO A 539 16.36 -21.80 -16.84
C PRO A 539 16.54 -21.11 -15.49
N ASP A 540 15.77 -20.06 -15.24
CA ASP A 540 15.83 -19.28 -13.99
C ASP A 540 15.51 -20.11 -12.75
N MET A 541 14.56 -21.06 -12.86
CA MET A 541 14.20 -21.95 -11.76
C MET A 541 15.34 -22.92 -11.44
N ARG A 542 15.94 -23.55 -12.46
CA ARG A 542 17.07 -24.47 -12.29
C ARG A 542 18.29 -23.75 -11.73
N GLU A 543 18.62 -22.59 -12.30
CA GLU A 543 19.75 -21.78 -11.87
C GLU A 543 19.62 -21.43 -10.38
N MET A 544 18.44 -21.01 -9.92
CA MET A 544 18.19 -20.74 -8.51
C MET A 544 18.48 -21.97 -7.63
N GLY A 545 17.90 -23.12 -7.96
CA GLY A 545 18.10 -24.34 -7.18
C GLY A 545 19.55 -24.85 -7.18
N GLU A 546 20.25 -24.78 -8.31
CA GLU A 546 21.66 -25.18 -8.45
C GLU A 546 22.59 -24.21 -7.71
N ALA A 547 22.39 -22.90 -7.87
CA ALA A 547 23.18 -21.88 -7.20
C ALA A 547 23.06 -21.99 -5.68
N THR A 548 21.87 -22.24 -5.14
CA THR A 548 21.66 -22.46 -3.71
C THR A 548 22.44 -23.66 -3.19
N LEU A 549 22.37 -24.81 -3.88
CA LEU A 549 23.09 -26.02 -3.48
C LEU A 549 24.62 -25.84 -3.55
N LEU A 550 25.12 -25.22 -4.62
CA LEU A 550 26.56 -24.97 -4.80
C LEU A 550 27.10 -23.94 -3.81
N ALA A 551 26.36 -22.87 -3.53
CA ALA A 551 26.74 -21.88 -2.53
C ALA A 551 26.86 -22.49 -1.14
N PHE A 552 25.88 -23.32 -0.74
CA PHE A 552 25.95 -24.07 0.52
C PHE A 552 27.20 -24.95 0.58
N ALA A 553 27.45 -25.76 -0.44
CA ALA A 553 28.61 -26.66 -0.46
C ALA A 553 29.95 -25.90 -0.39
N LYS A 554 30.06 -24.76 -1.08
CA LYS A 554 31.24 -23.90 -1.02
C LYS A 554 31.45 -23.30 0.37
N ASP A 555 30.40 -22.78 1.00
CA ASP A 555 30.46 -22.24 2.36
C ASP A 555 30.85 -23.31 3.37
N GLN A 556 30.30 -24.53 3.25
CA GLN A 556 30.65 -25.66 4.11
C GLN A 556 32.11 -26.09 3.90
N ALA A 557 32.57 -26.23 2.66
CA ALA A 557 33.97 -26.55 2.35
C ALA A 557 34.94 -25.55 3.00
N GLY A 558 34.68 -24.24 2.85
CA GLY A 558 35.50 -23.19 3.44
C GLY A 558 35.51 -23.24 4.98
N GLN A 559 34.37 -23.56 5.61
CA GLN A 559 34.30 -23.73 7.07
C GLN A 559 35.11 -24.94 7.57
N LEU A 560 35.08 -26.06 6.84
CA LEU A 560 35.88 -27.24 7.16
C LEU A 560 37.37 -26.95 7.02
N GLU A 561 37.79 -26.32 5.93
CA GLU A 561 39.18 -25.89 5.72
C GLU A 561 39.64 -24.92 6.82
N GLN A 562 38.83 -23.91 7.15
CA GLN A 562 39.18 -22.94 8.18
C GLN A 562 39.32 -23.58 9.56
N SER A 563 38.43 -24.54 9.89
CA SER A 563 38.50 -25.30 11.14
C SER A 563 39.81 -26.08 11.24
N LEU A 564 40.23 -26.72 10.16
CA LEU A 564 41.49 -27.47 10.11
C LEU A 564 42.71 -26.56 10.15
N ARG A 565 42.70 -25.43 9.43
CA ARG A 565 43.79 -24.45 9.47
C ARG A 565 43.99 -23.86 10.87
N THR A 566 42.88 -23.59 11.57
CA THR A 566 42.93 -22.99 12.92
C THR A 566 43.45 -23.98 13.96
N ALA A 567 43.15 -25.26 13.81
CA ALA A 567 43.64 -26.33 14.67
C ALA A 567 44.96 -26.96 14.18
N SER A 568 45.53 -26.46 13.09
CA SER A 568 46.67 -27.08 12.43
C SER A 568 47.91 -27.03 13.32
N VAL A 569 48.50 -28.19 13.52
CA VAL A 569 49.83 -28.37 14.13
C VAL A 569 50.76 -29.01 13.11
N ALA A 570 52.06 -28.87 13.28
CA ALA A 570 53.01 -29.57 12.42
C ALA A 570 52.95 -31.07 12.72
N TYR A 571 52.83 -31.94 11.70
CA TYR A 571 52.66 -33.38 11.93
C TYR A 571 53.79 -34.01 12.77
N HIS A 572 55.01 -33.46 12.70
CA HIS A 572 56.15 -33.95 13.49
C HIS A 572 56.00 -33.70 15.01
N THR A 573 55.05 -32.88 15.46
CA THR A 573 54.78 -32.61 16.89
C THR A 573 53.60 -33.40 17.44
N LEU A 574 53.05 -34.36 16.69
CA LEU A 574 51.88 -35.14 17.12
C LEU A 574 52.21 -36.13 18.22
N ASP A 575 53.49 -36.44 18.47
CA ASP A 575 53.93 -37.25 19.59
C ASP A 575 53.52 -36.67 20.96
N ASP A 576 53.34 -35.34 21.03
CA ASP A 576 52.69 -34.64 22.13
C ASP A 576 51.17 -34.88 22.14
N ASP A 577 50.66 -35.36 23.27
CA ASP A 577 49.23 -35.70 23.42
C ASP A 577 48.33 -34.46 23.29
N GLY A 578 48.81 -33.27 23.67
CA GLY A 578 48.05 -32.02 23.53
C GLY A 578 47.81 -31.64 22.07
N HIS A 579 48.87 -31.62 21.26
CA HIS A 579 48.79 -31.35 19.82
C HIS A 579 47.98 -32.42 19.08
N TYR A 580 48.16 -33.70 19.43
CA TYR A 580 47.36 -34.78 18.87
C TYR A 580 45.87 -34.61 19.17
N ASN A 581 45.50 -34.40 20.43
CA ASN A 581 44.11 -34.25 20.84
C ASN A 581 43.46 -33.03 20.17
N GLN A 582 44.20 -31.93 19.98
CA GLN A 582 43.73 -30.75 19.26
C GLN A 582 43.38 -31.08 17.80
N MET A 583 44.30 -31.75 17.08
CA MET A 583 44.10 -32.10 15.68
C MET A 583 43.00 -33.15 15.51
N GLU A 584 42.97 -34.17 16.36
CA GLU A 584 41.96 -35.22 16.36
C GLU A 584 40.56 -34.64 16.59
N THR A 585 40.42 -33.73 17.56
CA THR A 585 39.16 -33.04 17.84
C THR A 585 38.69 -32.24 16.63
N ALA A 586 39.60 -31.55 15.93
CA ALA A 586 39.27 -30.77 14.74
C ALA A 586 38.83 -31.66 13.58
N VAL A 587 39.54 -32.77 13.33
CA VAL A 587 39.17 -33.77 12.31
C VAL A 587 37.81 -34.38 12.63
N LYS A 588 37.60 -34.88 13.85
CA LYS A 588 36.31 -35.46 14.29
C LYS A 588 35.17 -34.45 14.19
N SER A 589 35.41 -33.18 14.50
CA SER A 589 34.41 -32.11 14.36
C SER A 589 34.03 -31.87 12.89
N CYS A 590 35.01 -31.90 11.97
CA CYS A 590 34.74 -31.77 10.54
C CYS A 590 33.96 -32.98 9.99
N LEU A 591 34.35 -34.19 10.39
CA LEU A 591 33.66 -35.42 10.01
C LEU A 591 32.22 -35.44 10.50
N PHE A 592 31.98 -35.04 11.75
CA PHE A 592 30.63 -34.93 12.30
C PHE A 592 29.76 -33.94 11.51
N LYS A 593 30.32 -32.79 11.09
CA LYS A 593 29.60 -31.84 10.24
C LYS A 593 29.24 -32.44 8.87
N LEU A 594 30.20 -33.09 8.21
CA LEU A 594 29.96 -33.78 6.94
C LEU A 594 28.90 -34.89 7.08
N GLU A 595 28.99 -35.69 8.13
CA GLU A 595 28.04 -36.77 8.39
C GLU A 595 26.61 -36.23 8.56
N ARG A 596 26.43 -35.11 9.27
CA ARG A 596 25.11 -34.46 9.40
C ARG A 596 24.54 -34.02 8.05
N ILE A 597 25.38 -33.50 7.14
CA ILE A 597 24.95 -33.13 5.79
C ILE A 597 24.56 -34.38 5.00
N VAL A 598 25.40 -35.42 5.04
CA VAL A 598 25.15 -36.71 4.38
C VAL A 598 23.84 -37.32 4.87
N GLN A 599 23.59 -37.35 6.18
CA GLN A 599 22.35 -37.88 6.76
C GLN A 599 21.11 -37.14 6.27
N ALA A 600 21.19 -35.82 6.09
CA ALA A 600 20.09 -35.03 5.56
C ALA A 600 19.82 -35.30 4.07
N TRP A 601 20.87 -35.57 3.28
CA TRP A 601 20.77 -35.73 1.82
C TRP A 601 20.56 -37.17 1.36
N LYS A 602 20.94 -38.15 2.18
CA LYS A 602 20.89 -39.58 1.83
C LYS A 602 19.46 -40.00 1.46
N GLY A 603 19.29 -40.49 0.24
CA GLY A 603 17.99 -40.90 -0.30
C GLY A 603 17.02 -39.76 -0.62
N GLY A 604 17.48 -38.50 -0.54
CA GLY A 604 16.69 -37.31 -0.88
C GLY A 604 17.28 -36.53 -2.06
N LEU A 605 18.61 -36.38 -2.13
CA LEU A 605 19.29 -35.64 -3.20
C LEU A 605 19.50 -36.59 -4.39
N THR A 606 18.72 -36.38 -5.44
CA THR A 606 18.84 -37.15 -6.69
C THR A 606 19.03 -36.18 -7.86
N PRO A 607 19.81 -36.57 -8.89
CA PRO A 607 20.43 -37.89 -9.07
C PRO A 607 21.70 -38.15 -8.24
N ALA A 608 22.10 -39.41 -8.15
CA ALA A 608 23.25 -39.84 -7.33
C ALA A 608 24.57 -39.17 -7.74
N ASP A 609 24.71 -38.83 -9.04
CA ASP A 609 25.85 -38.10 -9.58
C ASP A 609 25.93 -36.66 -9.03
N VAL A 610 24.79 -35.97 -8.90
CA VAL A 610 24.71 -34.63 -8.29
C VAL A 610 25.11 -34.70 -6.82
N TYR A 611 24.55 -35.64 -6.07
CA TYR A 611 24.92 -35.86 -4.66
C TYR A 611 26.43 -36.10 -4.51
N ALA A 612 26.99 -37.02 -5.29
CA ALA A 612 28.41 -37.36 -5.21
C ALA A 612 29.31 -36.18 -5.59
N ARG A 613 28.93 -35.40 -6.61
CA ARG A 613 29.66 -34.20 -7.04
C ARG A 613 29.71 -33.15 -5.94
N VAL A 614 28.57 -32.85 -5.32
CA VAL A 614 28.48 -31.81 -4.28
C VAL A 614 29.22 -32.24 -3.01
N LEU A 615 29.11 -33.52 -2.62
CA LEU A 615 29.89 -34.07 -1.52
C LEU A 615 31.40 -34.04 -1.81
N GLY A 616 31.79 -34.41 -3.04
CA GLY A 616 33.18 -34.35 -3.49
C GLY A 616 33.76 -32.94 -3.42
N ASN A 617 33.00 -31.92 -3.82
CA ASN A 617 33.41 -30.52 -3.72
C ASN A 617 33.68 -30.05 -2.29
N MET A 618 33.05 -30.68 -1.27
CA MET A 618 33.32 -30.41 0.13
C MET A 618 34.54 -31.19 0.66
N LEU A 619 34.71 -32.43 0.23
CA LEU A 619 35.76 -33.33 0.73
C LEU A 619 37.14 -33.07 0.09
N GLU A 620 37.16 -32.85 -1.22
CA GLU A 620 38.39 -32.64 -2.01
C GLU A 620 39.32 -31.53 -1.47
N PRO A 621 38.84 -30.29 -1.18
CA PRO A 621 39.73 -29.25 -0.64
C PRO A 621 40.30 -29.62 0.74
N VAL A 622 39.54 -30.35 1.55
CA VAL A 622 39.96 -30.81 2.87
C VAL A 622 41.07 -31.86 2.76
N LEU A 623 40.90 -32.89 1.92
CA LEU A 623 41.94 -33.90 1.72
C LEU A 623 43.22 -33.30 1.15
N ARG A 624 43.08 -32.37 0.18
CA ARG A 624 44.22 -31.68 -0.40
C ARG A 624 44.99 -30.84 0.62
N LEU A 625 44.28 -30.15 1.51
CA LEU A 625 44.89 -29.36 2.59
C LEU A 625 45.75 -30.24 3.51
N GLN A 626 45.22 -31.39 3.92
CA GLN A 626 45.94 -32.34 4.78
C GLN A 626 47.16 -32.94 4.08
N LEU A 627 47.00 -33.34 2.81
CA LEU A 627 48.13 -33.84 2.00
C LEU A 627 49.22 -32.80 1.82
N ALA A 628 48.87 -31.55 1.54
CA ALA A 628 49.84 -30.47 1.39
C ALA A 628 50.59 -30.20 2.69
N ALA A 629 49.89 -30.26 3.84
CA ALA A 629 50.51 -30.05 5.16
C ALA A 629 51.53 -31.15 5.52
N LEU A 630 51.35 -32.39 5.02
CA LEU A 630 52.29 -33.49 5.24
C LEU A 630 53.42 -33.53 4.19
N LEU A 631 53.08 -33.42 2.91
CA LEU A 631 53.99 -33.72 1.78
C LEU A 631 54.65 -32.50 1.16
N GLN A 632 54.16 -31.29 1.46
CA GLN A 632 54.71 -30.04 0.93
C GLN A 632 55.00 -29.00 2.03
N PRO A 633 55.57 -29.39 3.20
CA PRO A 633 55.91 -28.41 4.23
C PRO A 633 57.11 -27.55 3.77
N PRO A 634 57.23 -26.30 4.27
CA PRO A 634 58.36 -25.42 3.97
C PRO A 634 59.71 -26.02 4.39
N ARG A 635 59.70 -26.93 5.37
CA ARG A 635 60.82 -27.79 5.73
C ARG A 635 60.30 -29.17 6.09
N VAL A 636 60.78 -30.19 5.38
CA VAL A 636 60.47 -31.59 5.70
C VAL A 636 61.24 -31.99 6.96
N VAL A 637 60.53 -32.52 7.94
CA VAL A 637 61.06 -32.99 9.22
C VAL A 637 60.61 -34.43 9.42
N ALA A 638 61.50 -35.28 9.91
CA ALA A 638 61.16 -36.66 10.22
C ALA A 638 60.14 -36.73 11.35
N LEU A 639 59.14 -37.59 11.19
CA LEU A 639 58.10 -37.85 12.16
C LEU A 639 58.63 -38.83 13.21
N PRO A 640 58.45 -38.54 14.51
CA PRO A 640 58.63 -39.55 15.54
C PRO A 640 57.73 -40.78 15.30
N PRO A 641 58.11 -42.00 15.73
CA PRO A 641 57.30 -43.21 15.50
C PRO A 641 55.85 -43.08 15.97
N LYS A 642 55.63 -42.45 17.13
CA LYS A 642 54.29 -42.17 17.66
C LYS A 642 53.49 -41.24 16.73
N ALA A 643 54.13 -40.19 16.22
CA ALA A 643 53.52 -39.23 15.28
C ALA A 643 53.17 -39.87 13.93
N VAL A 644 53.95 -40.85 13.44
CA VAL A 644 53.59 -41.63 12.25
C VAL A 644 52.28 -42.39 12.47
N HIS A 645 52.17 -43.14 13.58
CA HIS A 645 50.95 -43.87 13.92
C HIS A 645 49.73 -42.95 14.10
N GLN A 646 49.90 -41.80 14.74
CA GLN A 646 48.83 -40.82 14.92
C GLN A 646 48.42 -40.17 13.60
N THR A 647 49.37 -39.86 12.72
CA THR A 647 49.07 -39.32 11.38
C THR A 647 48.31 -40.33 10.53
N HIS A 648 48.74 -41.60 10.55
CA HIS A 648 48.03 -42.71 9.92
C HIS A 648 46.58 -42.80 10.42
N TYR A 649 46.36 -42.75 11.74
CA TYR A 649 45.03 -42.77 12.32
C TYR A 649 44.17 -41.57 11.87
N LEU A 650 44.69 -40.35 11.91
CA LEU A 650 43.95 -39.17 11.45
C LEU A 650 43.58 -39.26 9.97
N PHE A 651 44.45 -39.83 9.14
CA PHE A 651 44.18 -40.03 7.72
C PHE A 651 43.14 -41.15 7.49
N SER A 652 43.20 -42.25 8.22
CA SER A 652 42.20 -43.32 8.07
C SER A 652 40.78 -42.86 8.43
N LEU A 653 40.62 -41.92 9.37
CA LEU A 653 39.35 -41.27 9.66
C LEU A 653 38.76 -40.53 8.44
N TRP A 654 39.60 -39.88 7.63
CA TRP A 654 39.17 -39.21 6.40
C TRP A 654 38.77 -40.20 5.31
N LEU A 655 39.51 -41.31 5.16
CA LEU A 655 39.18 -42.36 4.18
C LEU A 655 37.82 -43.01 4.47
N ALA A 656 37.37 -43.04 5.72
CA ALA A 656 36.04 -43.54 6.06
C ALA A 656 34.90 -42.75 5.37
N CYS A 657 35.14 -41.48 4.96
CA CYS A 657 34.16 -40.67 4.23
C CYS A 657 33.81 -41.23 2.85
N GLU A 658 34.67 -42.05 2.25
CA GLU A 658 34.40 -42.67 0.95
C GLU A 658 33.16 -43.57 0.99
N ASN A 659 32.84 -44.13 2.16
CA ASN A 659 31.63 -44.94 2.38
C ASN A 659 30.33 -44.12 2.27
N HIS A 660 30.40 -42.80 2.26
CA HIS A 660 29.25 -41.93 2.03
C HIS A 660 28.92 -41.76 0.54
N PHE A 661 29.81 -42.18 -0.35
CA PHE A 661 29.57 -42.15 -1.79
C PHE A 661 28.85 -43.42 -2.24
N PRO A 662 27.98 -43.35 -3.27
CA PRO A 662 27.27 -44.53 -3.77
C PRO A 662 28.18 -45.60 -4.38
N SER A 663 29.35 -45.21 -4.89
CA SER A 663 30.35 -46.13 -5.44
C SER A 663 31.76 -45.51 -5.37
N PRO A 664 32.81 -46.35 -5.29
CA PRO A 664 34.20 -45.88 -5.27
C PRO A 664 34.60 -45.15 -6.57
N ALA A 665 34.00 -45.50 -7.71
CA ALA A 665 34.23 -44.82 -8.98
C ALA A 665 33.81 -43.33 -8.94
N LEU A 666 32.76 -43.00 -8.18
CA LEU A 666 32.32 -41.61 -8.01
C LEU A 666 33.25 -40.82 -7.09
N VAL A 667 33.87 -41.48 -6.10
CA VAL A 667 34.93 -40.87 -5.29
C VAL A 667 36.09 -40.47 -6.20
N ASP A 668 36.59 -41.41 -7.00
CA ASP A 668 37.73 -41.17 -7.89
C ASP A 668 37.43 -40.09 -8.96
N LYS A 669 36.17 -39.94 -9.36
CA LYS A 669 35.71 -38.92 -10.32
C LYS A 669 35.65 -37.52 -9.69
N TYR A 670 35.15 -37.39 -8.47
CA TYR A 670 34.83 -36.10 -7.84
C TYR A 670 35.80 -35.67 -6.75
N VAL A 671 36.67 -36.55 -6.28
CA VAL A 671 37.70 -36.30 -5.27
C VAL A 671 39.06 -36.74 -5.82
N PRO A 672 39.67 -35.95 -6.73
CA PRO A 672 40.96 -36.29 -7.33
C PRO A 672 42.07 -36.64 -6.32
N SER A 673 42.07 -36.00 -5.15
CA SER A 673 43.07 -36.22 -4.10
C SER A 673 42.91 -37.57 -3.38
N ALA A 674 41.77 -38.26 -3.52
CA ALA A 674 41.48 -39.49 -2.79
C ALA A 674 42.48 -40.62 -3.08
N LYS A 675 42.89 -40.81 -4.34
CA LYS A 675 43.87 -41.85 -4.71
C LYS A 675 45.22 -41.62 -4.03
N THR A 676 45.74 -40.39 -4.10
CA THR A 676 46.98 -40.01 -3.42
C THR A 676 46.84 -40.18 -1.91
N PHE A 677 45.69 -39.80 -1.35
CA PHE A 677 45.40 -39.95 0.08
C PHE A 677 45.45 -41.42 0.53
N ARG A 678 44.76 -42.33 -0.18
CA ARG A 678 44.81 -43.78 0.08
C ARG A 678 46.23 -44.33 0.06
N SER A 679 47.00 -43.99 -0.98
CA SER A 679 48.39 -44.45 -1.09
C SER A 679 49.25 -43.96 0.08
N VAL A 680 49.14 -42.69 0.45
CA VAL A 680 49.91 -42.12 1.57
C VAL A 680 49.51 -42.78 2.90
N THR A 681 48.22 -43.00 3.14
CA THR A 681 47.75 -43.69 4.36
C THR A 681 48.32 -45.10 4.45
N LEU A 682 48.31 -45.88 3.36
CA LEU A 682 48.91 -47.22 3.33
C LEU A 682 50.42 -47.21 3.61
N LEU A 683 51.16 -46.29 3.00
CA LEU A 683 52.61 -46.17 3.22
C LEU A 683 52.96 -45.74 4.66
N LEU A 684 52.11 -44.92 5.30
CA LEU A 684 52.27 -44.57 6.72
C LEU A 684 51.99 -45.77 7.64
N GLU A 685 51.11 -46.70 7.25
CA GLU A 685 50.83 -47.94 7.99
C GLU A 685 52.01 -48.92 7.90
N GLU A 686 52.56 -49.11 6.69
CA GLU A 686 53.71 -49.99 6.45
C GLU A 686 54.98 -49.48 7.16
N ASN A 687 55.15 -48.15 7.27
CA ASN A 687 56.25 -47.46 7.93
C ASN A 687 57.65 -48.03 7.58
N ASN A 688 57.88 -48.37 6.31
CA ASN A 688 59.11 -48.97 5.83
C ASN A 688 59.62 -48.25 4.56
N VAL A 689 60.79 -47.61 4.66
CA VAL A 689 61.37 -46.85 3.54
C VAL A 689 61.76 -47.74 2.37
N ALA A 690 62.19 -48.99 2.61
CA ALA A 690 62.54 -49.91 1.54
C ALA A 690 61.30 -50.28 0.70
N THR A 691 60.16 -50.55 1.35
CA THR A 691 58.91 -50.85 0.62
C THR A 691 58.42 -49.65 -0.19
N VAL A 692 58.57 -48.43 0.34
CA VAL A 692 58.23 -47.20 -0.40
C VAL A 692 59.08 -47.05 -1.66
N VAL A 693 60.39 -47.29 -1.58
CA VAL A 693 61.32 -47.20 -2.73
C VAL A 693 61.03 -48.30 -3.76
N ASP A 694 60.79 -49.54 -3.31
CA ASP A 694 60.46 -50.66 -4.18
C ASP A 694 59.13 -50.42 -4.90
N GLN A 695 58.06 -50.04 -4.18
CA GLN A 695 56.75 -49.72 -4.76
C GLN A 695 56.79 -48.53 -5.74
N TRP A 696 57.67 -47.55 -5.52
CA TRP A 696 57.92 -46.47 -6.49
C TRP A 696 58.60 -46.99 -7.76
N ASN A 697 59.69 -47.74 -7.59
CA ASN A 697 60.48 -48.27 -8.71
C ASN A 697 59.70 -49.30 -9.54
N ASP A 698 58.79 -50.04 -8.93
CA ASP A 698 57.87 -50.98 -9.58
C ASP A 698 56.68 -50.28 -10.29
N GLY A 699 56.57 -48.95 -10.17
CA GLY A 699 55.52 -48.16 -10.82
C GLY A 699 54.14 -48.30 -10.18
N VAL A 700 54.05 -48.77 -8.93
CA VAL A 700 52.78 -48.97 -8.22
C VAL A 700 52.19 -47.63 -7.74
N LEU A 701 53.05 -46.69 -7.33
CA LEU A 701 52.68 -45.39 -6.76
C LEU A 701 52.29 -44.32 -7.81
N THR A 702 51.44 -44.68 -8.77
CA THR A 702 51.02 -43.82 -9.90
C THR A 702 50.31 -42.52 -9.51
N ALA A 703 49.76 -42.45 -8.28
CA ALA A 703 49.03 -41.28 -7.78
C ALA A 703 49.93 -40.24 -7.09
N LEU A 704 51.23 -40.52 -6.95
CA LEU A 704 52.20 -39.67 -6.28
C LEU A 704 53.22 -39.12 -7.27
N THR A 705 53.71 -37.92 -7.01
CA THR A 705 54.81 -37.31 -7.75
C THR A 705 56.14 -37.60 -7.05
N ARG A 706 57.25 -37.64 -7.79
CA ARG A 706 58.58 -37.88 -7.21
C ARG A 706 58.92 -36.94 -6.04
N PRO A 707 58.60 -35.63 -6.07
CA PRO A 707 58.79 -34.76 -4.91
C PRO A 707 57.97 -35.17 -3.68
N GLN A 708 56.72 -35.62 -3.87
CA GLN A 708 55.87 -36.10 -2.77
C GLN A 708 56.42 -37.38 -2.16
N VAL A 709 56.91 -38.32 -2.97
CA VAL A 709 57.55 -39.56 -2.47
C VAL A 709 58.85 -39.24 -1.74
N THR A 710 59.63 -38.30 -2.26
CA THR A 710 60.85 -37.81 -1.59
C THR A 710 60.53 -37.21 -0.23
N ALA A 711 59.50 -36.35 -0.14
CA ALA A 711 59.05 -35.77 1.12
C ALA A 711 58.56 -36.84 2.09
N LEU A 712 57.81 -37.84 1.63
CA LEU A 712 57.33 -38.95 2.45
C LEU A 712 58.49 -39.80 3.02
N ILE A 713 59.50 -40.12 2.20
CA ILE A 713 60.70 -40.85 2.67
C ILE A 713 61.45 -40.05 3.74
N GLN A 714 61.65 -38.76 3.51
CA GLN A 714 62.30 -37.86 4.47
C GLN A 714 61.48 -37.69 5.76
N CYS A 715 60.15 -37.78 5.66
CA CYS A 715 59.24 -37.81 6.79
C CYS A 715 59.34 -39.12 7.60
N LEU A 716 59.51 -40.28 6.96
CA LEU A 716 59.61 -41.57 7.64
C LEU A 716 61.01 -41.85 8.22
N ALA A 717 62.07 -41.38 7.55
CA ALA A 717 63.45 -41.55 8.01
C ALA A 717 64.33 -40.33 7.66
N PRO A 718 64.92 -39.64 8.66
CA PRO A 718 65.71 -38.42 8.45
C PRO A 718 67.03 -38.66 7.71
N ASP A 719 67.62 -39.86 7.85
CA ASP A 719 68.94 -40.20 7.32
C ASP A 719 68.89 -40.92 5.96
N ALA A 720 67.70 -41.08 5.37
CA ALA A 720 67.47 -41.82 4.12
C ALA A 720 67.90 -41.06 2.84
N LYS A 721 69.04 -40.35 2.87
CA LYS A 721 69.58 -39.66 1.69
C LYS A 721 69.89 -40.63 0.56
N GLU A 722 70.43 -41.80 0.89
CA GLU A 722 70.74 -42.86 -0.08
C GLU A 722 69.47 -43.44 -0.72
N SER A 723 68.40 -43.61 0.06
CA SER A 723 67.10 -44.08 -0.44
C SER A 723 66.43 -43.11 -1.41
N VAL A 724 66.58 -41.80 -1.20
CA VAL A 724 66.09 -40.78 -2.15
C VAL A 724 66.87 -40.82 -3.48
N HIS A 725 68.17 -41.11 -3.43
CA HIS A 725 68.98 -41.31 -4.64
C HIS A 725 68.63 -42.61 -5.40
N ALA A 726 68.07 -43.61 -4.71
CA ALA A 726 67.62 -44.89 -5.29
C ALA A 726 66.25 -44.82 -5.99
N LEU A 727 65.57 -43.66 -5.96
CA LEU A 727 64.30 -43.46 -6.68
C LEU A 727 64.55 -43.32 -8.18
N ALA A 728 63.92 -44.20 -8.97
CA ALA A 728 63.83 -44.09 -10.42
C ALA A 728 63.24 -42.71 -10.83
N PRO A 729 63.66 -42.18 -12.00
CA PRO A 729 63.30 -40.83 -12.46
C PRO A 729 61.81 -40.57 -12.58
#